data_AF-A0A357LWF7-F1
#
_entry.id   AF-A0A357LWF7-F1
#
_cell.length_a   1.000
_cell.length_b   1.000
_cell.length_c   1.000
_cell.angle_alpha   90.00
_cell.angle_beta   90.00
_cell.angle_gamma   90.00
#
_symmetry.space_group_name_H-M   'P 1'
#
loop_
_entity.id
_entity.type
_entity.pdbx_description
1 polymer ?
#
loop_
_entity_poly.entity_id
_entity_poly.type
_entity_poly.pdbx_seq_one_letter_code
_entity_poly.pdbx_strand_id
1 'polypeptide(L)'
;MVKVRDEHPLLHDGSLDVDGWLAEISRQYDLEDAEDYREAVTLASQMADEAIANRTYWSIDSVQMGIEMAQILLELRLDSASVIAAILYRAVREGRIALARVERQFGEEVARLIDGVLKMAAITAIQNSDKQVVLGQREAQVDNLRKMLVSLIDDVRVALIKLAERTSAIRAMKDAPEDKRRKVAEEVFNIYAPLAHRLGIGHLKWELEDLAFRYLQPVAYKKIASLLDEKRLARQDYIENVVDYLKKEIEDFGIEAEVFGRAKHIYSIWRKMNRKKLDFSQIYDIRAVRILVPHIRDCYATLGIVHTLWRHIPNEFDDYIANPKENGYRSLHTAVVGPEGKVIEVQIRTQQMHEDAELGVCAHWLYKGTDTKAKDQGYEQKISWLRNVLEWHEEIGDLPQLMGELRADIDPDRIYVFTPEGHVVDLPPKATPVDFAYKVHTEVGHKCRGAKVNGRIVPLTYLLATGEQIEILTHPNAHPSRDWLNAEAGYIHTARAKAKIVHWFKLQDRDKNIEEGRQLVLREIDRLDLGDEPLHDVALKLNMRSVEDLFGAVGAGDIRIGQIVHQLLKQADANSQLQQELPLLKRPDTGNSSVEPDDIIIEGVGNLMTTMAQCCHPVPGDDIRGYVTVGRGVAVHRSDCENLLHLAVVEPRRVLQVNWGQRPGKLYPV
;
A
#
# COMPACT_ATOMS: atom_id res chain seq x y z
N MET A 1 -11.26 -16.95 -12.69
CA MET A 1 -11.50 -16.16 -13.92
C MET A 1 -12.68 -15.27 -13.65
N VAL A 2 -12.67 -14.02 -14.14
CA VAL A 2 -13.89 -13.20 -14.19
C VAL A 2 -14.91 -14.01 -15.00
N LYS A 3 -16.13 -14.22 -14.46
CA LYS A 3 -17.21 -14.78 -15.26
C LYS A 3 -17.44 -13.80 -16.41
N VAL A 4 -17.21 -14.25 -17.65
CA VAL A 4 -17.77 -13.54 -18.80
C VAL A 4 -19.28 -13.63 -18.61
N ARG A 5 -19.92 -12.49 -18.31
CA ARG A 5 -21.37 -12.42 -18.34
C ARG A 5 -21.72 -12.26 -19.81
N ASP A 6 -22.23 -13.34 -20.37
CA ASP A 6 -22.71 -13.32 -21.74
C ASP A 6 -24.01 -12.52 -21.80
N GLU A 7 -24.04 -11.63 -22.78
CA GLU A 7 -25.20 -11.03 -23.45
C GLU A 7 -26.33 -10.46 -22.58
N HIS A 8 -26.42 -9.12 -22.59
CA HIS A 8 -27.64 -8.42 -22.20
C HIS A 8 -28.84 -8.98 -22.99
N PRO A 9 -30.03 -9.08 -22.38
CA PRO A 9 -31.21 -9.56 -23.09
C PRO A 9 -31.60 -8.51 -24.14
N LEU A 10 -31.30 -8.84 -25.41
CA LEU A 10 -31.58 -8.03 -26.58
C LEU A 10 -32.68 -8.71 -27.41
N LEU A 11 -33.66 -7.93 -27.84
CA LEU A 11 -34.67 -8.36 -28.79
C LEU A 11 -34.04 -8.59 -30.18
N HIS A 12 -34.76 -9.29 -31.06
CA HIS A 12 -34.26 -9.64 -32.41
C HIS A 12 -33.93 -8.45 -33.31
N ASP A 13 -34.34 -7.23 -32.94
CA ASP A 13 -34.02 -5.96 -33.61
C ASP A 13 -32.81 -5.22 -33.01
N GLY A 14 -32.23 -5.74 -31.93
CA GLY A 14 -31.13 -5.12 -31.19
C GLY A 14 -31.56 -4.08 -30.15
N SER A 15 -32.87 -3.91 -29.91
CA SER A 15 -33.38 -3.15 -28.76
C SER A 15 -33.33 -3.98 -27.47
N LEU A 16 -33.43 -3.32 -26.31
CA LEU A 16 -33.23 -3.96 -25.02
C LEU A 16 -34.53 -4.58 -24.49
N ASP A 17 -34.50 -5.87 -24.15
CA ASP A 17 -35.66 -6.59 -23.62
C ASP A 17 -35.84 -6.31 -22.11
N VAL A 18 -36.52 -5.20 -21.82
CA VAL A 18 -36.82 -4.76 -20.45
C VAL A 18 -37.71 -5.77 -19.72
N ASP A 19 -38.66 -6.40 -20.43
CA ASP A 19 -39.57 -7.38 -19.86
C ASP A 19 -38.87 -8.70 -19.54
N GLY A 20 -38.01 -9.20 -20.44
CA GLY A 20 -37.16 -10.37 -20.20
C GLY A 20 -36.19 -10.14 -19.04
N TRP A 21 -35.57 -8.96 -18.97
CA TRP A 21 -34.67 -8.57 -17.87
C TRP A 21 -35.39 -8.53 -16.51
N LEU A 22 -36.55 -7.88 -16.43
CA LEU A 22 -37.37 -7.86 -15.22
C LEU A 22 -37.84 -9.27 -14.83
N ALA A 23 -38.30 -10.08 -15.79
CA ALA A 23 -38.75 -11.45 -15.53
C ALA A 23 -37.62 -12.40 -15.08
N GLU A 24 -36.37 -12.14 -15.47
CA GLU A 24 -35.20 -12.86 -14.95
C GLU A 24 -34.87 -12.41 -13.52
N ILE A 25 -34.87 -11.11 -13.24
CA ILE A 25 -34.55 -10.58 -11.91
C ILE A 25 -35.64 -10.97 -10.90
N SER A 26 -36.93 -10.82 -11.21
CA SER A 26 -38.04 -11.26 -10.34
C SER A 26 -38.06 -12.77 -10.06
N ARG A 27 -37.26 -13.57 -10.78
CA ARG A 27 -37.04 -15.00 -10.51
C ARG A 27 -35.82 -15.27 -9.63
N GLN A 28 -34.82 -14.39 -9.67
CA GLN A 28 -33.56 -14.52 -8.93
C GLN A 28 -33.55 -13.73 -7.60
N TYR A 29 -34.37 -12.68 -7.51
CA TYR A 29 -34.45 -11.74 -6.40
C TYR A 29 -35.92 -11.44 -6.10
N ASP A 30 -36.26 -11.30 -4.83
CA ASP A 30 -37.60 -10.90 -4.38
C ASP A 30 -37.74 -9.39 -4.59
N LEU A 31 -38.51 -8.97 -5.59
CA LEU A 31 -38.73 -7.56 -5.93
C LEU A 31 -40.08 -7.10 -5.38
N GLU A 32 -40.05 -6.26 -4.34
CA GLU A 32 -41.27 -5.68 -3.76
C GLU A 32 -42.01 -4.77 -4.76
N ASP A 33 -41.28 -3.95 -5.54
CA ASP A 33 -41.84 -2.91 -6.42
C ASP A 33 -41.43 -3.09 -7.91
N ALA A 34 -41.83 -4.19 -8.55
CA ALA A 34 -41.47 -4.52 -9.94
C ALA A 34 -41.76 -3.40 -10.98
N GLU A 35 -42.81 -2.61 -10.76
CA GLU A 35 -43.22 -1.53 -11.68
C GLU A 35 -42.35 -0.26 -11.58
N ASP A 36 -41.77 0.04 -10.42
CA ASP A 36 -40.89 1.20 -10.25
C ASP A 36 -39.59 1.02 -11.04
N TYR A 37 -39.06 -0.21 -11.08
CA TYR A 37 -37.94 -0.57 -11.94
C TYR A 37 -38.30 -0.44 -13.43
N ARG A 38 -39.52 -0.86 -13.82
CA ARG A 38 -40.04 -0.72 -15.18
C ARG A 38 -40.13 0.76 -15.58
N GLU A 39 -40.67 1.62 -14.74
CA GLU A 39 -40.75 3.07 -15.01
C GLU A 39 -39.34 3.67 -15.11
N ALA A 40 -38.42 3.31 -14.21
CA ALA A 40 -37.04 3.80 -14.22
C ALA A 40 -36.28 3.43 -15.50
N VAL A 41 -36.36 2.16 -15.94
CA VAL A 41 -35.73 1.71 -17.19
C VAL A 41 -36.40 2.37 -18.40
N THR A 42 -37.73 2.43 -18.43
CA THR A 42 -38.48 3.06 -19.54
C THR A 42 -38.12 4.54 -19.69
N LEU A 43 -38.01 5.28 -18.57
CA LEU A 43 -37.58 6.67 -18.56
C LEU A 43 -36.13 6.82 -19.04
N ALA A 44 -35.23 5.93 -18.64
CA ALA A 44 -33.85 5.93 -19.12
C ALA A 44 -33.77 5.67 -20.64
N SER A 45 -34.56 4.73 -21.17
CA SER A 45 -34.65 4.41 -22.61
C SER A 45 -35.16 5.58 -23.44
N GLN A 46 -36.27 6.21 -23.04
CA GLN A 46 -36.82 7.39 -23.73
C GLN A 46 -35.77 8.51 -23.87
N MET A 47 -34.99 8.75 -22.81
CA MET A 47 -33.93 9.78 -22.79
C MET A 47 -32.65 9.36 -23.55
N ALA A 48 -32.50 8.07 -23.90
CA ALA A 48 -31.46 7.59 -24.80
C ALA A 48 -31.86 7.73 -26.27
N ASP A 49 -33.10 7.37 -26.61
CA ASP A 49 -33.66 7.54 -27.95
C ASP A 49 -33.69 9.01 -28.38
N GLU A 50 -34.11 9.91 -27.49
CA GLU A 50 -34.04 11.36 -27.71
C GLU A 50 -32.60 11.86 -27.94
N ALA A 51 -31.59 11.28 -27.28
CA ALA A 51 -30.19 11.66 -27.46
C ALA A 51 -29.62 11.16 -28.80
N ILE A 52 -30.03 9.97 -29.25
CA ILE A 52 -29.68 9.42 -30.57
C ILE A 52 -30.28 10.31 -31.67
N ALA A 53 -31.55 10.69 -31.54
CA ALA A 53 -32.21 11.62 -32.47
C ALA A 53 -31.49 12.99 -32.54
N ASN A 54 -31.01 13.49 -31.41
CA ASN A 54 -30.31 14.77 -31.29
C ASN A 54 -28.79 14.74 -31.59
N ARG A 55 -28.25 13.59 -32.04
CA ARG A 55 -26.83 13.41 -32.46
C ARG A 55 -25.76 13.74 -31.40
N THR A 56 -26.11 13.79 -30.12
CA THR A 56 -25.16 14.05 -29.01
C THR A 56 -24.55 12.75 -28.46
N TYR A 57 -23.96 11.94 -29.35
CA TYR A 57 -23.49 10.60 -29.03
C TYR A 57 -22.14 10.58 -28.30
N TRP A 58 -22.10 9.94 -27.13
CA TRP A 58 -20.88 9.48 -26.47
C TRP A 58 -20.89 7.94 -26.35
N SER A 59 -19.70 7.34 -26.30
CA SER A 59 -19.43 5.99 -26.82
C SER A 59 -19.88 4.78 -25.96
N ILE A 60 -20.91 4.90 -25.12
CA ILE A 60 -21.49 3.82 -24.32
C ILE A 60 -22.98 4.11 -24.21
N ASP A 61 -23.86 3.12 -24.47
CA ASP A 61 -25.28 3.32 -24.23
C ASP A 61 -25.55 3.57 -22.73
N SER A 62 -26.25 4.66 -22.47
CA SER A 62 -26.62 5.10 -21.13
C SER A 62 -27.54 4.11 -20.41
N VAL A 63 -28.40 3.41 -21.16
CA VAL A 63 -29.39 2.45 -20.61
C VAL A 63 -28.69 1.14 -20.25
N GLN A 64 -27.96 0.56 -21.20
CA GLN A 64 -27.13 -0.64 -21.00
C GLN A 64 -26.20 -0.50 -19.79
N MET A 65 -25.57 0.67 -19.62
CA MET A 65 -24.71 0.92 -18.47
C MET A 65 -25.49 1.06 -17.14
N GLY A 66 -26.66 1.70 -17.15
CA GLY A 66 -27.54 1.78 -15.97
C GLY A 66 -28.04 0.40 -15.53
N ILE A 67 -28.35 -0.47 -16.48
CA ILE A 67 -28.79 -1.86 -16.26
C ILE A 67 -27.65 -2.73 -15.73
N GLU A 68 -26.43 -2.59 -16.26
CA GLU A 68 -25.27 -3.30 -15.71
C GLU A 68 -24.97 -2.86 -14.27
N MET A 69 -25.08 -1.55 -13.98
CA MET A 69 -24.96 -1.03 -12.62
C MET A 69 -26.06 -1.59 -11.70
N ALA A 70 -27.31 -1.65 -12.17
CA ALA A 70 -28.43 -2.24 -11.43
C ALA A 70 -28.17 -3.72 -11.09
N GLN A 71 -27.71 -4.53 -12.05
CA GLN A 71 -27.36 -5.93 -11.83
C GLN A 71 -26.27 -6.10 -10.76
N ILE A 72 -25.23 -5.26 -10.76
CA ILE A 72 -24.18 -5.29 -9.72
C ILE A 72 -24.75 -4.99 -8.33
N LEU A 73 -25.69 -4.05 -8.22
CA LEU A 73 -26.31 -3.69 -6.93
C LEU A 73 -27.33 -4.73 -6.44
N LEU A 74 -28.05 -5.39 -7.34
CA LEU A 74 -28.94 -6.50 -7.03
C LEU A 74 -28.16 -7.72 -6.50
N GLU A 75 -27.00 -8.04 -7.10
CA GLU A 75 -26.10 -9.09 -6.58
C GLU A 75 -25.51 -8.74 -5.20
N LEU A 76 -25.29 -7.46 -4.94
CA LEU A 76 -24.94 -6.94 -3.61
C LEU A 76 -26.14 -6.88 -2.64
N ARG A 77 -27.36 -7.20 -3.12
CA ARG A 77 -28.64 -7.15 -2.39
C ARG A 77 -28.94 -5.80 -1.75
N LEU A 78 -28.77 -4.72 -2.52
CA LEU A 78 -29.22 -3.38 -2.10
C LEU A 78 -30.74 -3.20 -2.24
N ASP A 79 -31.23 -2.17 -1.60
CA ASP A 79 -32.59 -1.63 -1.64
C ASP A 79 -33.00 -1.11 -3.03
N SER A 80 -34.32 -1.06 -3.27
CA SER A 80 -34.93 -0.60 -4.53
C SER A 80 -34.48 0.81 -4.93
N ALA A 81 -34.44 1.74 -3.97
CA ALA A 81 -34.02 3.12 -4.21
C ALA A 81 -32.57 3.21 -4.75
N SER A 82 -31.63 2.39 -4.24
CA SER A 82 -30.27 2.31 -4.78
C SER A 82 -30.20 1.81 -6.22
N VAL A 83 -31.00 0.80 -6.55
CA VAL A 83 -31.03 0.18 -7.87
C VAL A 83 -31.67 1.13 -8.89
N ILE A 84 -32.79 1.78 -8.53
CA ILE A 84 -33.42 2.84 -9.34
C ILE A 84 -32.46 4.02 -9.54
N ALA A 85 -31.76 4.46 -8.49
CA ALA A 85 -30.76 5.51 -8.57
C ALA A 85 -29.62 5.15 -9.55
N ALA A 86 -29.18 3.88 -9.59
CA ALA A 86 -28.15 3.41 -10.51
C ALA A 86 -28.59 3.42 -11.99
N ILE A 87 -29.84 3.03 -12.27
CA ILE A 87 -30.44 3.09 -13.62
C ILE A 87 -30.47 4.55 -14.12
N LEU A 88 -30.98 5.46 -13.29
CA LEU A 88 -31.20 6.86 -13.69
C LEU A 88 -29.93 7.73 -13.63
N TYR A 89 -28.93 7.37 -12.82
CA TYR A 89 -27.72 8.17 -12.58
C TYR A 89 -27.03 8.66 -13.86
N ARG A 90 -26.93 7.80 -14.89
CA ARG A 90 -26.25 8.14 -16.15
C ARG A 90 -26.98 9.27 -16.89
N ALA A 91 -28.30 9.16 -16.99
CA ALA A 91 -29.13 10.15 -17.68
C ALA A 91 -29.15 11.51 -16.93
N VAL A 92 -29.11 11.50 -15.59
CA VAL A 92 -28.99 12.74 -14.81
C VAL A 92 -27.59 13.35 -14.96
N ARG A 93 -26.52 12.55 -14.88
CA ARG A 93 -25.12 13.00 -15.04
C ARG A 93 -24.85 13.66 -16.40
N GLU A 94 -25.49 13.15 -17.45
CA GLU A 94 -25.36 13.68 -18.81
C GLU A 94 -26.31 14.86 -19.09
N GLY A 95 -27.03 15.33 -18.07
CA GLY A 95 -27.93 16.49 -18.15
C GLY A 95 -29.23 16.24 -18.91
N ARG A 96 -29.57 14.98 -19.20
CA ARG A 96 -30.79 14.59 -19.93
C ARG A 96 -32.03 14.59 -19.04
N ILE A 97 -31.87 14.23 -17.76
CA ILE A 97 -32.92 14.29 -16.75
C ILE A 97 -32.51 15.29 -15.66
N ALA A 98 -33.39 16.24 -15.34
CA ALA A 98 -33.20 17.14 -14.20
C ALA A 98 -33.49 16.40 -12.87
N LEU A 99 -32.66 16.62 -11.85
CA LEU A 99 -32.80 15.94 -10.54
C LEU A 99 -34.19 16.14 -9.91
N ALA A 100 -34.75 17.34 -10.03
CA ALA A 100 -36.11 17.67 -9.56
C ALA A 100 -37.25 16.94 -10.30
N ARG A 101 -36.97 16.28 -11.44
CA ARG A 101 -37.92 15.36 -12.09
C ARG A 101 -37.85 13.98 -11.42
N VAL A 102 -36.64 13.49 -11.12
CA VAL A 102 -36.45 12.22 -10.38
C VAL A 102 -37.10 12.31 -9.01
N GLU A 103 -36.88 13.40 -8.27
CA GLU A 103 -37.47 13.65 -6.94
C GLU A 103 -39.02 13.55 -6.93
N ARG A 104 -39.68 13.97 -8.02
CA ARG A 104 -41.14 13.95 -8.15
C ARG A 104 -41.71 12.60 -8.58
N GLN A 105 -40.94 11.78 -9.29
CA GLN A 105 -41.38 10.48 -9.80
C GLN A 105 -40.98 9.33 -8.87
N PHE A 106 -39.75 9.35 -8.33
CA PHE A 106 -39.15 8.27 -7.54
C PHE A 106 -38.78 8.70 -6.10
N GLY A 107 -39.19 9.89 -5.68
CA GLY A 107 -39.03 10.38 -4.31
C GLY A 107 -37.67 11.02 -3.97
N GLU A 108 -37.62 11.66 -2.79
CA GLU A 108 -36.46 12.41 -2.31
C GLU A 108 -35.22 11.53 -2.09
N GLU A 109 -35.41 10.27 -1.67
CA GLU A 109 -34.32 9.34 -1.38
C GLU A 109 -33.48 9.01 -2.63
N VAL A 110 -34.14 8.62 -3.73
CA VAL A 110 -33.48 8.36 -5.01
C VAL A 110 -32.74 9.60 -5.53
N ALA A 111 -33.37 10.78 -5.42
CA ALA A 111 -32.73 12.04 -5.80
C ALA A 111 -31.49 12.35 -4.95
N ARG A 112 -31.56 12.15 -3.63
CA ARG A 112 -30.43 12.36 -2.71
C ARG A 112 -29.27 11.41 -2.99
N LEU A 113 -29.56 10.14 -3.30
CA LEU A 113 -28.55 9.16 -3.71
C LEU A 113 -27.84 9.60 -5.00
N ILE A 114 -28.59 9.97 -6.05
CA ILE A 114 -28.02 10.44 -7.32
C ILE A 114 -27.15 11.69 -7.11
N ASP A 115 -27.62 12.69 -6.35
CA ASP A 115 -26.87 13.90 -6.03
C ASP A 115 -25.54 13.60 -5.31
N GLY A 116 -25.55 12.67 -4.35
CA GLY A 116 -24.33 12.18 -3.71
C GLY A 116 -23.31 11.62 -4.70
N VAL A 117 -23.76 10.74 -5.62
CA VAL A 117 -22.88 10.12 -6.62
C VAL A 117 -22.37 11.15 -7.65
N LEU A 118 -23.19 12.16 -8.00
CA LEU A 118 -22.79 13.27 -8.86
C LEU A 118 -21.72 14.16 -8.20
N LYS A 119 -21.88 14.50 -6.92
CA LYS A 119 -20.89 15.24 -6.13
C LYS A 119 -19.55 14.51 -6.12
N MET A 120 -19.54 13.20 -5.84
CA MET A 120 -18.32 12.38 -5.96
C MET A 120 -17.68 12.46 -7.35
N ALA A 121 -18.49 12.34 -8.41
CA ALA A 121 -17.99 12.34 -9.79
C ALA A 121 -17.40 13.69 -10.23
N ALA A 122 -18.00 14.81 -9.82
CA ALA A 122 -17.49 16.15 -10.08
C ALA A 122 -16.10 16.35 -9.45
N ILE A 123 -15.93 15.87 -8.22
CA ILE A 123 -14.67 15.97 -7.49
C ILE A 123 -13.55 15.18 -8.18
N THR A 124 -13.79 13.94 -8.63
CA THR A 124 -12.74 13.18 -9.35
C THR A 124 -12.48 13.70 -10.75
N ALA A 125 -13.38 14.46 -11.37
CA ALA A 125 -13.12 15.13 -12.64
C ALA A 125 -12.06 16.25 -12.48
N ILE A 126 -12.13 17.02 -11.39
CA ILE A 126 -11.17 18.10 -11.06
C ILE A 126 -9.75 17.54 -10.81
N GLN A 127 -9.63 16.35 -10.22
CA GLN A 127 -8.32 15.70 -10.03
C GLN A 127 -7.65 15.26 -11.36
N ASN A 128 -8.40 15.15 -12.46
CA ASN A 128 -7.95 14.61 -13.74
C ASN A 128 -7.70 15.66 -14.85
N SER A 129 -8.07 16.92 -14.61
CA SER A 129 -7.93 18.03 -15.57
C SER A 129 -6.55 18.69 -15.58
N ASP A 130 -5.87 18.71 -14.44
CA ASP A 130 -4.76 19.64 -14.21
C ASP A 130 -3.43 19.10 -14.77
N LYS A 131 -3.21 19.41 -16.04
CA LYS A 131 -2.01 19.06 -16.82
C LYS A 131 -0.80 19.99 -16.59
N GLN A 132 -0.86 20.92 -15.63
CA GLN A 132 0.24 21.82 -15.28
C GLN A 132 0.56 21.76 -13.79
N VAL A 133 1.74 21.20 -13.47
CA VAL A 133 2.27 21.17 -12.11
C VAL A 133 2.79 22.55 -11.73
N VAL A 134 1.90 23.41 -11.24
CA VAL A 134 2.25 24.66 -10.56
C VAL A 134 2.27 24.40 -9.04
N LEU A 135 3.31 24.90 -8.37
CA LEU A 135 3.49 24.77 -6.93
C LEU A 135 2.29 25.39 -6.19
N GLY A 136 1.52 24.54 -5.47
CA GLY A 136 0.37 24.95 -4.66
C GLY A 136 -0.85 24.02 -4.74
N GLN A 137 -1.07 23.30 -5.85
CA GLN A 137 -2.34 22.56 -6.05
C GLN A 137 -2.52 21.27 -5.25
N ARG A 138 -1.52 20.79 -4.49
CA ARG A 138 -1.66 19.54 -3.70
C ARG A 138 -2.70 19.67 -2.59
N GLU A 139 -2.83 20.85 -1.97
CA GLU A 139 -3.83 21.11 -0.92
C GLU A 139 -5.25 21.01 -1.48
N ALA A 140 -5.52 21.64 -2.63
CA ALA A 140 -6.82 21.56 -3.31
C ALA A 140 -7.20 20.13 -3.72
N GLN A 141 -6.24 19.28 -4.10
CA GLN A 141 -6.51 17.87 -4.44
C GLN A 141 -6.98 17.05 -3.22
N VAL A 142 -6.45 17.34 -2.03
CA VAL A 142 -6.84 16.63 -0.79
C VAL A 142 -8.12 17.22 -0.21
N ASP A 143 -8.36 18.52 -0.33
CA ASP A 143 -9.63 19.15 0.06
C ASP A 143 -10.81 18.66 -0.78
N ASN A 144 -10.55 18.36 -2.04
CA ASN A 144 -11.49 17.68 -2.93
C ASN A 144 -11.73 16.22 -2.48
N LEU A 145 -10.66 15.45 -2.21
CA LEU A 145 -10.78 14.10 -1.64
C LEU A 145 -11.60 14.11 -0.32
N ARG A 146 -11.37 15.11 0.55
CA ARG A 146 -12.10 15.36 1.80
C ARG A 146 -13.60 15.51 1.54
N LYS A 147 -14.00 16.40 0.62
CA LYS A 147 -15.41 16.62 0.24
C LYS A 147 -16.09 15.37 -0.32
N MET A 148 -15.36 14.55 -1.09
CA MET A 148 -15.88 13.27 -1.61
C MET A 148 -16.06 12.23 -0.49
N LEU A 149 -15.13 12.17 0.46
CA LEU A 149 -15.23 11.29 1.63
C LEU A 149 -16.31 11.76 2.62
N VAL A 150 -16.54 13.06 2.76
CA VAL A 150 -17.66 13.61 3.56
C VAL A 150 -19.01 13.23 2.95
N SER A 151 -19.19 13.33 1.62
CA SER A 151 -20.42 12.84 0.96
C SER A 151 -20.64 11.32 1.04
N LEU A 152 -19.64 10.56 1.51
CA LEU A 152 -19.72 9.11 1.75
C LEU A 152 -20.08 8.77 3.21
N ILE A 153 -20.00 9.72 4.14
CA ILE A 153 -20.33 9.49 5.57
C ILE A 153 -21.84 9.44 5.79
N ASP A 154 -22.59 10.25 5.04
CA ASP A 154 -24.04 10.37 5.21
C ASP A 154 -24.80 9.13 4.72
N ASP A 155 -24.34 8.49 3.64
CA ASP A 155 -24.94 7.26 3.11
C ASP A 155 -23.93 6.38 2.35
N VAL A 156 -23.73 5.15 2.80
CA VAL A 156 -22.83 4.17 2.16
C VAL A 156 -23.35 3.72 0.79
N ARG A 157 -24.66 3.80 0.52
CA ARG A 157 -25.26 3.43 -0.78
C ARG A 157 -24.68 4.26 -1.93
N VAL A 158 -24.35 5.53 -1.68
CA VAL A 158 -23.64 6.42 -2.62
C VAL A 158 -22.29 5.81 -3.03
N ALA A 159 -21.54 5.21 -2.09
CA ALA A 159 -20.29 4.51 -2.35
C ALA A 159 -20.50 3.32 -3.30
N LEU A 160 -21.55 2.55 -3.04
CA LEU A 160 -21.86 1.30 -3.72
C LEU A 160 -22.32 1.55 -5.16
N ILE A 161 -23.22 2.51 -5.37
CA ILE A 161 -23.62 2.98 -6.70
C ILE A 161 -22.40 3.49 -7.48
N LYS A 162 -21.48 4.20 -6.81
CA LYS A 162 -20.25 4.69 -7.45
C LYS A 162 -19.26 3.57 -7.79
N LEU A 163 -19.15 2.53 -6.96
CA LEU A 163 -18.35 1.33 -7.26
C LEU A 163 -18.94 0.53 -8.42
N ALA A 164 -20.27 0.35 -8.47
CA ALA A 164 -20.95 -0.25 -9.61
C ALA A 164 -20.66 0.54 -10.90
N GLU A 165 -20.79 1.88 -10.87
CA GLU A 165 -20.48 2.74 -12.02
C GLU A 165 -19.05 2.55 -12.54
N ARG A 166 -18.08 2.47 -11.64
CA ARG A 166 -16.67 2.32 -11.99
C ARG A 166 -16.33 0.92 -12.50
N THR A 167 -17.04 -0.09 -12.00
CA THR A 167 -16.95 -1.48 -12.47
C THR A 167 -17.47 -1.59 -13.91
N SER A 168 -18.69 -1.12 -14.17
CA SER A 168 -19.25 -1.00 -15.53
C SER A 168 -18.36 -0.19 -16.45
N ALA A 169 -17.84 0.96 -15.98
CA ALA A 169 -16.97 1.81 -16.79
C ALA A 169 -15.70 1.08 -17.23
N ILE A 170 -14.99 0.40 -16.32
CA ILE A 170 -13.73 -0.25 -16.68
C ILE A 170 -13.93 -1.51 -17.54
N ARG A 171 -15.08 -2.18 -17.44
CA ARG A 171 -15.51 -3.26 -18.35
C ARG A 171 -15.74 -2.73 -19.78
N ALA A 172 -16.56 -1.69 -19.94
CA ALA A 172 -16.89 -1.07 -21.23
C ALA A 172 -15.70 -0.39 -21.94
N MET A 173 -14.62 -0.09 -21.22
CA MET A 173 -13.45 0.62 -21.74
C MET A 173 -12.52 -0.21 -22.66
N LYS A 174 -12.88 -1.45 -23.02
CA LYS A 174 -12.08 -2.35 -23.88
C LYS A 174 -11.56 -1.68 -25.16
N ASP A 175 -12.47 -1.04 -25.90
CA ASP A 175 -12.22 -0.50 -27.25
C ASP A 175 -11.92 1.01 -27.26
N ALA A 176 -11.81 1.63 -26.08
CA ALA A 176 -11.48 3.04 -25.93
C ALA A 176 -10.00 3.36 -26.20
N PRO A 177 -9.64 4.63 -26.50
CA PRO A 177 -8.24 5.06 -26.67
C PRO A 177 -7.36 4.75 -25.44
N GLU A 178 -6.08 4.44 -25.67
CA GLU A 178 -5.15 4.04 -24.60
C GLU A 178 -5.06 5.06 -23.46
N ASP A 179 -4.93 6.35 -23.77
CA ASP A 179 -4.88 7.43 -22.76
C ASP A 179 -6.11 7.42 -21.84
N LYS A 180 -7.31 7.19 -22.42
CA LYS A 180 -8.56 7.13 -21.65
C LYS A 180 -8.60 5.86 -20.81
N ARG A 181 -8.16 4.71 -21.36
CA ARG A 181 -8.07 3.43 -20.62
C ARG A 181 -7.14 3.52 -19.43
N ARG A 182 -5.94 4.08 -19.62
CA ARG A 182 -4.94 4.23 -18.55
C ARG A 182 -5.42 5.15 -17.44
N LYS A 183 -5.98 6.32 -17.76
CA LYS A 183 -6.57 7.24 -16.77
C LYS A 183 -7.66 6.57 -15.92
N VAL A 184 -8.62 5.89 -16.55
CA VAL A 184 -9.70 5.19 -15.81
C VAL A 184 -9.13 4.06 -14.96
N ALA A 185 -8.13 3.33 -15.46
CA ALA A 185 -7.48 2.25 -14.72
C ALA A 185 -6.66 2.78 -13.52
N GLU A 186 -5.94 3.90 -13.66
CA GLU A 186 -5.25 4.58 -12.55
C GLU A 186 -6.23 5.05 -11.47
N GLU A 187 -7.36 5.64 -11.86
CA GLU A 187 -8.43 6.07 -10.94
C GLU A 187 -9.03 4.87 -10.19
N VAL A 188 -9.36 3.80 -10.92
CA VAL A 188 -9.89 2.54 -10.37
C VAL A 188 -8.91 1.88 -9.40
N PHE A 189 -7.64 1.79 -9.77
CA PHE A 189 -6.62 1.12 -8.97
C PHE A 189 -6.24 1.89 -7.70
N ASN A 190 -6.14 3.23 -7.78
CA ASN A 190 -5.68 4.05 -6.66
C ASN A 190 -6.80 4.44 -5.68
N ILE A 191 -8.06 4.53 -6.15
CA ILE A 191 -9.19 5.02 -5.33
C ILE A 191 -10.21 3.90 -5.08
N TYR A 192 -10.80 3.33 -6.13
CA TYR A 192 -11.99 2.49 -5.99
C TYR A 192 -11.71 1.06 -5.56
N ALA A 193 -10.62 0.43 -6.01
CA ALA A 193 -10.22 -0.89 -5.52
C ALA A 193 -9.85 -0.87 -4.01
N PRO A 194 -9.09 0.12 -3.50
CA PRO A 194 -8.93 0.33 -2.07
C PRO A 194 -10.25 0.61 -1.34
N LEU A 195 -11.17 1.40 -1.92
CA LEU A 195 -12.49 1.65 -1.32
C LEU A 195 -13.31 0.35 -1.19
N ALA A 196 -13.40 -0.47 -2.25
CA ALA A 196 -14.07 -1.77 -2.22
C ALA A 196 -13.46 -2.71 -1.17
N HIS A 197 -12.12 -2.73 -1.03
CA HIS A 197 -11.44 -3.50 0.01
C HIS A 197 -11.83 -3.07 1.44
N ARG A 198 -11.94 -1.75 1.65
CA ARG A 198 -12.26 -1.12 2.94
C ARG A 198 -13.73 -1.35 3.32
N LEU A 199 -14.64 -1.36 2.34
CA LEU A 199 -16.04 -1.76 2.51
C LEU A 199 -16.24 -3.29 2.63
N GLY A 200 -15.17 -4.09 2.55
CA GLY A 200 -15.22 -5.55 2.66
C GLY A 200 -15.70 -6.28 1.40
N ILE A 201 -15.92 -5.58 0.28
CA ILE A 201 -16.47 -6.14 -0.96
C ILE A 201 -15.34 -6.79 -1.76
N GLY A 202 -15.02 -8.04 -1.39
CA GLY A 202 -13.90 -8.79 -1.95
C GLY A 202 -13.99 -8.97 -3.46
N HIS A 203 -15.17 -9.33 -3.98
CA HIS A 203 -15.34 -9.68 -5.39
C HIS A 203 -15.11 -8.48 -6.32
N LEU A 204 -15.77 -7.32 -6.07
CA LEU A 204 -15.54 -6.09 -6.84
C LEU A 204 -14.08 -5.63 -6.73
N LYS A 205 -13.48 -5.69 -5.54
CA LYS A 205 -12.06 -5.34 -5.37
C LYS A 205 -11.18 -6.14 -6.35
N TRP A 206 -11.29 -7.47 -6.35
CA TRP A 206 -10.40 -8.29 -7.19
C TRP A 206 -10.67 -8.14 -8.68
N GLU A 207 -11.93 -7.89 -9.08
CA GLU A 207 -12.26 -7.57 -10.47
C GLU A 207 -11.68 -6.21 -10.90
N LEU A 208 -11.87 -5.17 -10.10
CA LEU A 208 -11.31 -3.83 -10.34
C LEU A 208 -9.77 -3.87 -10.39
N GLU A 209 -9.13 -4.63 -9.48
CA GLU A 209 -7.68 -4.86 -9.49
C GLU A 209 -7.21 -5.56 -10.78
N ASP A 210 -7.84 -6.67 -11.20
CA ASP A 210 -7.45 -7.42 -12.40
C ASP A 210 -7.71 -6.61 -13.69
N LEU A 211 -8.85 -5.90 -13.80
CA LEU A 211 -9.19 -5.07 -14.95
C LEU A 211 -8.31 -3.82 -15.05
N ALA A 212 -7.99 -3.16 -13.93
CA ALA A 212 -7.05 -2.05 -13.95
C ALA A 212 -5.64 -2.53 -14.30
N PHE A 213 -5.16 -3.63 -13.70
CA PHE A 213 -3.86 -4.20 -13.99
C PHE A 213 -3.70 -4.59 -15.48
N ARG A 214 -4.76 -5.08 -16.13
CA ARG A 214 -4.82 -5.35 -17.57
C ARG A 214 -4.48 -4.14 -18.44
N TYR A 215 -4.93 -2.94 -18.07
CA TYR A 215 -4.70 -1.70 -18.82
C TYR A 215 -3.42 -0.98 -18.39
N LEU A 216 -3.04 -1.06 -17.10
CA LEU A 216 -1.84 -0.43 -16.56
C LEU A 216 -0.55 -1.17 -16.96
N GLN A 217 -0.59 -2.50 -17.00
CA GLN A 217 0.56 -3.37 -17.23
C GLN A 217 0.21 -4.53 -18.19
N PRO A 218 -0.19 -4.24 -19.45
CA PRO A 218 -0.73 -5.24 -20.38
C PRO A 218 0.25 -6.38 -20.70
N VAL A 219 1.56 -6.12 -20.72
CA VAL A 219 2.60 -7.14 -20.97
C VAL A 219 2.69 -8.13 -19.81
N ALA A 220 2.72 -7.64 -18.57
CA ALA A 220 2.77 -8.48 -17.37
C ALA A 220 1.48 -9.29 -17.19
N TYR A 221 0.32 -8.66 -17.43
CA TYR A 221 -0.99 -9.30 -17.43
C TYR A 221 -1.02 -10.47 -18.44
N LYS A 222 -0.66 -10.22 -19.71
CA LYS A 222 -0.63 -11.25 -20.76
C LYS A 222 0.32 -12.41 -20.43
N LYS A 223 1.51 -12.10 -19.89
CA LYS A 223 2.48 -13.13 -19.47
C LYS A 223 1.90 -14.07 -18.40
N ILE A 224 1.28 -13.51 -17.35
CA ILE A 224 0.69 -14.31 -16.27
C ILE A 224 -0.55 -15.08 -16.76
N ALA A 225 -1.37 -14.48 -17.63
CA ALA A 225 -2.51 -15.14 -18.23
C ALA A 225 -2.11 -16.38 -19.06
N SER A 226 -1.08 -16.27 -19.92
CA SER A 226 -0.54 -17.41 -20.70
C SER A 226 -0.05 -18.54 -19.81
N LEU A 227 0.76 -18.22 -18.79
CA LEU A 227 1.33 -19.19 -17.85
C LEU A 227 0.26 -19.89 -16.97
N LEU A 228 -0.88 -19.22 -16.74
CA LEU A 228 -2.04 -19.80 -16.07
C LEU A 228 -2.85 -20.76 -16.96
N ASP A 229 -2.87 -20.50 -18.27
CA ASP A 229 -3.67 -21.27 -19.23
C ASP A 229 -2.95 -22.55 -19.68
N GLU A 230 -1.63 -22.47 -19.94
CA GLU A 230 -0.76 -23.63 -20.23
C GLU A 230 -0.88 -24.76 -19.19
N LYS A 231 -1.13 -24.41 -17.92
CA LYS A 231 -1.26 -25.35 -16.80
C LYS A 231 -2.69 -25.50 -16.31
N ARG A 232 -3.69 -25.07 -17.09
CA ARG A 232 -5.09 -25.03 -16.67
C ARG A 232 -5.64 -26.41 -16.35
N LEU A 233 -5.60 -27.35 -17.31
CA LEU A 233 -6.17 -28.70 -17.19
C LEU A 233 -5.55 -29.44 -16.00
N ALA A 234 -4.23 -29.65 -16.02
CA ALA A 234 -3.51 -30.33 -14.94
C ALA A 234 -3.65 -29.68 -13.54
N ARG A 235 -4.01 -28.38 -13.45
CA ARG A 235 -4.37 -27.74 -12.19
C ARG A 235 -5.83 -28.00 -11.81
N GLN A 236 -6.75 -27.99 -12.77
CA GLN A 236 -8.16 -28.25 -12.56
C GLN A 236 -8.37 -29.69 -12.10
N ASP A 237 -7.83 -30.67 -12.84
CA ASP A 237 -7.88 -32.10 -12.48
C ASP A 237 -7.32 -32.34 -11.06
N TYR A 238 -6.19 -31.68 -10.73
CA TYR A 238 -5.59 -31.78 -9.39
C TYR A 238 -6.48 -31.18 -8.30
N ILE A 239 -7.13 -30.04 -8.56
CA ILE A 239 -8.04 -29.40 -7.60
C ILE A 239 -9.30 -30.24 -7.43
N GLU A 240 -9.89 -30.78 -8.50
CA GLU A 240 -11.07 -31.64 -8.45
C GLU A 240 -10.79 -32.91 -7.64
N ASN A 241 -9.67 -33.61 -7.89
CA ASN A 241 -9.24 -34.76 -7.07
C ASN A 241 -9.05 -34.41 -5.58
N VAL A 242 -8.49 -33.23 -5.27
CA VAL A 242 -8.30 -32.74 -3.89
C VAL A 242 -9.65 -32.40 -3.22
N VAL A 243 -10.57 -31.80 -3.96
CA VAL A 243 -11.92 -31.43 -3.51
C VAL A 243 -12.72 -32.70 -3.19
N ASP A 244 -12.73 -33.67 -4.10
CA ASP A 244 -13.44 -34.95 -3.92
C ASP A 244 -12.88 -35.76 -2.75
N TYR A 245 -11.55 -35.73 -2.55
CA TYR A 245 -10.92 -36.42 -1.42
C TYR A 245 -11.26 -35.75 -0.09
N LEU A 246 -11.14 -34.41 0.01
CA LEU A 246 -11.56 -33.67 1.21
C LEU A 246 -13.04 -33.88 1.51
N LYS A 247 -13.90 -33.83 0.50
CA LYS A 247 -15.34 -33.97 0.69
C LYS A 247 -15.70 -35.31 1.33
N LYS A 248 -15.14 -36.42 0.84
CA LYS A 248 -15.34 -37.77 1.41
C LYS A 248 -14.87 -37.86 2.86
N GLU A 249 -13.64 -37.43 3.14
CA GLU A 249 -13.07 -37.49 4.49
C GLU A 249 -13.84 -36.60 5.48
N ILE A 250 -14.43 -35.47 5.04
CA ILE A 250 -15.26 -34.62 5.91
C ILE A 250 -16.66 -35.22 6.13
N GLU A 251 -17.25 -35.83 5.10
CA GLU A 251 -18.52 -36.56 5.17
C GLU A 251 -18.40 -37.81 6.08
N ASP A 252 -17.29 -38.55 6.02
CA ASP A 252 -17.01 -39.72 6.87
C ASP A 252 -16.91 -39.36 8.36
N PHE A 253 -16.51 -38.13 8.69
CA PHE A 253 -16.53 -37.58 10.05
C PHE A 253 -17.91 -36.98 10.45
N GLY A 254 -18.92 -37.05 9.58
CA GLY A 254 -20.28 -36.60 9.85
C GLY A 254 -20.46 -35.08 9.84
N ILE A 255 -19.62 -34.33 9.12
CA ILE A 255 -19.73 -32.87 8.97
C ILE A 255 -20.27 -32.56 7.57
N GLU A 256 -21.38 -31.82 7.50
CA GLU A 256 -21.85 -31.24 6.23
C GLU A 256 -20.94 -30.08 5.83
N ALA A 257 -20.28 -30.20 4.69
CA ALA A 257 -19.36 -29.18 4.17
C ALA A 257 -19.41 -29.04 2.65
N GLU A 258 -19.41 -27.81 2.16
CA GLU A 258 -19.25 -27.51 0.74
C GLU A 258 -17.78 -27.17 0.44
N VAL A 259 -17.15 -27.96 -0.43
CA VAL A 259 -15.72 -27.81 -0.77
C VAL A 259 -15.60 -27.33 -2.22
N PHE A 260 -14.89 -26.22 -2.43
CA PHE A 260 -14.75 -25.57 -3.74
C PHE A 260 -13.29 -25.25 -4.09
N GLY A 261 -12.92 -25.45 -5.35
CA GLY A 261 -11.68 -24.95 -5.91
C GLY A 261 -11.68 -23.42 -6.07
N ARG A 262 -10.74 -22.72 -5.44
CA ARG A 262 -10.58 -21.26 -5.56
C ARG A 262 -9.43 -20.91 -6.51
N ALA A 263 -9.76 -20.35 -7.67
CA ALA A 263 -8.77 -19.74 -8.56
C ALA A 263 -8.33 -18.36 -8.02
N LYS A 264 -7.01 -18.10 -7.97
CA LYS A 264 -6.46 -16.77 -7.63
C LYS A 264 -6.50 -15.79 -8.79
N HIS A 265 -6.60 -14.50 -8.43
CA HIS A 265 -6.64 -13.35 -9.32
C HIS A 265 -5.25 -12.99 -9.87
N ILE A 266 -5.20 -12.45 -11.09
CA ILE A 266 -3.96 -12.23 -11.84
C ILE A 266 -3.07 -11.19 -11.15
N TYR A 267 -3.65 -10.07 -10.73
CA TYR A 267 -2.95 -9.02 -9.99
C TYR A 267 -2.44 -9.53 -8.63
N SER A 268 -3.20 -10.36 -7.93
CA SER A 268 -2.77 -10.98 -6.66
C SER A 268 -1.55 -11.89 -6.85
N ILE A 269 -1.48 -12.64 -7.96
CA ILE A 269 -0.32 -13.46 -8.33
C ILE A 269 0.87 -12.54 -8.63
N TRP A 270 0.69 -11.51 -9.47
CA TRP A 270 1.75 -10.55 -9.80
C TRP A 270 2.32 -9.84 -8.55
N ARG A 271 1.45 -9.38 -7.65
CA ARG A 271 1.85 -8.72 -6.40
C ARG A 271 2.67 -9.66 -5.50
N LYS A 272 2.31 -10.95 -5.42
CA LYS A 272 3.08 -11.96 -4.68
C LYS A 272 4.44 -12.24 -5.33
N MET A 273 4.50 -12.36 -6.67
CA MET A 273 5.77 -12.47 -7.42
C MET A 273 6.71 -11.31 -7.12
N ASN A 274 6.21 -10.07 -7.24
CA ASN A 274 7.01 -8.86 -7.08
C ASN A 274 7.49 -8.68 -5.62
N ARG A 275 6.62 -8.94 -4.63
CA ARG A 275 6.98 -8.83 -3.19
C ARG A 275 8.03 -9.87 -2.77
N LYS A 276 7.90 -11.13 -3.20
CA LYS A 276 8.83 -12.21 -2.83
C LYS A 276 10.02 -12.35 -3.81
N LYS A 277 10.04 -11.60 -4.92
CA LYS A 277 11.01 -11.73 -6.04
C LYS A 277 11.13 -13.18 -6.57
N LEU A 278 9.98 -13.85 -6.71
CA LEU A 278 9.90 -15.27 -7.14
C LEU A 278 9.45 -15.41 -8.59
N ASP A 279 9.99 -16.42 -9.27
CA ASP A 279 9.51 -16.85 -10.58
C ASP A 279 8.18 -17.60 -10.49
N PHE A 280 7.42 -17.62 -11.60
CA PHE A 280 6.08 -18.23 -11.63
C PHE A 280 6.07 -19.72 -11.27
N SER A 281 7.15 -20.44 -11.59
CA SER A 281 7.34 -21.85 -11.23
C SER A 281 7.45 -22.10 -9.72
N GLN A 282 7.88 -21.11 -8.94
CA GLN A 282 8.10 -21.18 -7.49
C GLN A 282 6.85 -20.74 -6.70
N ILE A 283 5.77 -20.31 -7.37
CA ILE A 283 4.51 -19.96 -6.71
C ILE A 283 3.70 -21.23 -6.45
N TYR A 284 4.05 -21.95 -5.39
CA TYR A 284 3.26 -23.11 -4.92
C TYR A 284 1.80 -22.74 -4.57
N ASP A 285 1.61 -21.45 -4.25
CA ASP A 285 0.41 -20.79 -3.75
C ASP A 285 -0.72 -20.61 -4.79
N ILE A 286 -0.59 -21.05 -6.05
CA ILE A 286 -1.64 -20.87 -7.08
C ILE A 286 -2.88 -21.74 -6.82
N ARG A 287 -2.75 -22.82 -6.03
CA ARG A 287 -3.83 -23.74 -5.68
C ARG A 287 -4.42 -23.34 -4.33
N ALA A 288 -5.70 -22.99 -4.31
CA ALA A 288 -6.45 -22.75 -3.10
C ALA A 288 -7.75 -23.55 -3.11
N VAL A 289 -8.15 -24.04 -1.93
CA VAL A 289 -9.43 -24.72 -1.69
C VAL A 289 -10.18 -23.91 -0.62
N ARG A 290 -11.48 -23.76 -0.82
CA ARG A 290 -12.40 -23.11 0.11
C ARG A 290 -13.36 -24.15 0.65
N ILE A 291 -13.50 -24.20 1.97
CA ILE A 291 -14.44 -25.08 2.67
C ILE A 291 -15.44 -24.20 3.41
N LEU A 292 -16.73 -24.45 3.15
CA LEU A 292 -17.85 -23.82 3.84
C LEU A 292 -18.54 -24.85 4.73
N VAL A 293 -18.86 -24.44 5.96
CA VAL A 293 -19.50 -25.29 6.98
C VAL A 293 -20.64 -24.52 7.68
N PRO A 294 -21.61 -25.19 8.32
CA PRO A 294 -22.71 -24.49 8.98
C PRO A 294 -22.27 -23.72 10.24
N HIS A 295 -21.41 -24.30 11.10
CA HIS A 295 -21.06 -23.69 12.39
C HIS A 295 -19.57 -23.49 12.63
N ILE A 296 -19.24 -22.56 13.53
CA ILE A 296 -17.85 -22.19 13.88
C ILE A 296 -17.09 -23.37 14.49
N ARG A 297 -17.74 -24.21 15.31
CA ARG A 297 -17.15 -25.45 15.84
C ARG A 297 -16.62 -26.34 14.71
N ASP A 298 -17.41 -26.44 13.65
CA ASP A 298 -17.13 -27.34 12.54
C ASP A 298 -15.98 -26.78 11.66
N CYS A 299 -15.74 -25.45 11.66
CA CYS A 299 -14.53 -24.86 11.07
C CYS A 299 -13.24 -25.44 11.70
N TYR A 300 -13.19 -25.52 13.03
CA TYR A 300 -12.03 -26.05 13.75
C TYR A 300 -11.94 -27.59 13.67
N ALA A 301 -13.08 -28.29 13.63
CA ALA A 301 -13.10 -29.73 13.38
C ALA A 301 -12.52 -30.06 12.00
N THR A 302 -12.95 -29.35 10.95
CA THR A 302 -12.42 -29.52 9.59
C THR A 302 -10.96 -29.09 9.47
N LEU A 303 -10.50 -28.08 10.23
CA LEU A 303 -9.07 -27.76 10.33
C LEU A 303 -8.27 -28.97 10.85
N GLY A 304 -8.78 -29.64 11.89
CA GLY A 304 -8.18 -30.86 12.45
C GLY A 304 -8.14 -32.02 11.45
N ILE A 305 -9.20 -32.24 10.68
CA ILE A 305 -9.24 -33.23 9.59
C ILE A 305 -8.15 -32.90 8.55
N VAL A 306 -8.12 -31.67 8.04
CA VAL A 306 -7.13 -31.22 7.04
C VAL A 306 -5.68 -31.39 7.52
N HIS A 307 -5.39 -31.12 8.80
CA HIS A 307 -4.07 -31.31 9.40
C HIS A 307 -3.72 -32.78 9.71
N THR A 308 -4.72 -33.66 9.77
CA THR A 308 -4.53 -35.11 9.90
C THR A 308 -4.23 -35.75 8.55
N LEU A 309 -4.93 -35.32 7.49
CA LEU A 309 -4.71 -35.77 6.12
C LEU A 309 -3.35 -35.31 5.57
N TRP A 310 -2.99 -34.04 5.82
CA TRP A 310 -1.81 -33.41 5.24
C TRP A 310 -1.00 -32.61 6.24
N ARG A 311 0.33 -32.72 6.13
CA ARG A 311 1.26 -31.99 6.99
C ARG A 311 1.14 -30.49 6.74
N HIS A 312 0.78 -29.74 7.78
CA HIS A 312 0.77 -28.28 7.75
C HIS A 312 2.18 -27.68 7.64
N ILE A 313 2.25 -26.47 7.07
CA ILE A 313 3.48 -25.69 6.98
C ILE A 313 3.56 -24.75 8.20
N PRO A 314 4.65 -24.77 8.99
CA PRO A 314 4.82 -23.86 10.12
C PRO A 314 4.75 -22.39 9.71
N ASN A 315 4.16 -21.55 10.55
CA ASN A 315 4.00 -20.10 10.37
C ASN A 315 3.13 -19.68 9.15
N GLU A 316 2.42 -20.61 8.50
CA GLU A 316 1.45 -20.34 7.44
C GLU A 316 0.03 -20.81 7.90
N PHE A 317 -0.32 -20.47 9.15
CA PHE A 317 -1.65 -20.63 9.74
C PHE A 317 -2.10 -19.30 10.36
N ASP A 318 -3.23 -18.77 9.89
CA ASP A 318 -3.86 -17.56 10.43
C ASP A 318 -5.29 -17.85 10.89
N ASP A 319 -5.61 -17.46 12.13
CA ASP A 319 -6.97 -17.52 12.68
C ASP A 319 -7.64 -16.14 12.64
N TYR A 320 -8.32 -15.85 11.53
CA TYR A 320 -9.15 -14.64 11.41
C TYR A 320 -10.57 -14.82 11.95
N ILE A 321 -10.91 -15.97 12.56
CA ILE A 321 -12.17 -16.12 13.31
C ILE A 321 -12.00 -15.51 14.70
N ALA A 322 -10.90 -15.86 15.39
CA ALA A 322 -10.52 -15.27 16.67
C ALA A 322 -10.06 -13.81 16.53
N ASN A 323 -9.32 -13.48 15.47
CA ASN A 323 -8.82 -12.12 15.20
C ASN A 323 -9.29 -11.60 13.83
N PRO A 324 -10.54 -11.10 13.71
CA PRO A 324 -11.06 -10.55 12.46
C PRO A 324 -10.20 -9.39 11.93
N LYS A 325 -10.15 -9.23 10.60
CA LYS A 325 -9.46 -8.08 9.97
C LYS A 325 -10.28 -6.80 10.13
N GLU A 326 -9.64 -5.63 9.96
CA GLU A 326 -10.29 -4.30 10.04
C GLU A 326 -11.58 -4.18 9.21
N ASN A 327 -11.67 -4.86 8.06
CA ASN A 327 -12.86 -4.86 7.20
C ASN A 327 -13.94 -5.89 7.59
N GLY A 328 -13.79 -6.58 8.73
CA GLY A 328 -14.70 -7.62 9.21
C GLY A 328 -14.46 -9.02 8.63
N TYR A 329 -13.39 -9.23 7.86
CA TYR A 329 -13.09 -10.54 7.26
C TYR A 329 -12.79 -11.61 8.31
N ARG A 330 -13.48 -12.76 8.21
CA ARG A 330 -13.35 -13.92 9.09
C ARG A 330 -13.17 -15.23 8.30
N SER A 331 -12.14 -16.01 8.64
CA SER A 331 -11.82 -17.34 8.07
C SER A 331 -10.58 -17.93 8.77
N LEU A 332 -10.47 -19.25 8.84
CA LEU A 332 -9.20 -19.94 9.15
C LEU A 332 -8.43 -20.16 7.85
N HIS A 333 -7.17 -19.70 7.77
CA HIS A 333 -6.29 -19.96 6.61
C HIS A 333 -5.18 -20.90 7.05
N THR A 334 -4.90 -21.93 6.26
CA THR A 334 -3.76 -22.83 6.50
C THR A 334 -3.11 -23.28 5.20
N ALA A 335 -1.78 -23.34 5.15
CA ALA A 335 -1.04 -23.97 4.07
C ALA A 335 -0.62 -25.39 4.45
N VAL A 336 -0.89 -26.36 3.58
CA VAL A 336 -0.59 -27.79 3.78
C VAL A 336 0.15 -28.38 2.59
N VAL A 337 0.98 -29.39 2.83
CA VAL A 337 1.64 -30.18 1.77
C VAL A 337 0.70 -31.31 1.37
N GLY A 338 -0.06 -31.09 0.31
CA GLY A 338 -1.04 -32.03 -0.22
C GLY A 338 -0.44 -33.13 -1.11
N PRO A 339 -1.30 -33.83 -1.89
CA PRO A 339 -0.88 -34.90 -2.77
C PRO A 339 0.23 -34.48 -3.75
N GLU A 340 1.07 -35.43 -4.16
CA GLU A 340 2.23 -35.18 -5.03
C GLU A 340 3.25 -34.16 -4.46
N GLY A 341 3.24 -33.88 -3.14
CA GLY A 341 4.15 -32.93 -2.49
C GLY A 341 3.87 -31.46 -2.84
N LYS A 342 2.69 -31.17 -3.40
CA LYS A 342 2.28 -29.83 -3.84
C LYS A 342 1.62 -29.07 -2.69
N VAL A 343 2.07 -27.84 -2.42
CA VAL A 343 1.39 -26.97 -1.43
C VAL A 343 -0.01 -26.59 -1.91
N ILE A 344 -0.95 -26.57 -0.98
CA ILE A 344 -2.35 -26.14 -1.12
C ILE A 344 -2.64 -25.13 0.00
N GLU A 345 -3.26 -23.99 -0.34
CA GLU A 345 -3.87 -23.09 0.65
C GLU A 345 -5.31 -23.53 0.91
N VAL A 346 -5.69 -23.79 2.16
CA VAL A 346 -7.05 -24.14 2.56
C VAL A 346 -7.65 -23.00 3.37
N GLN A 347 -8.84 -22.55 2.95
CA GLN A 347 -9.61 -21.48 3.61
C GLN A 347 -10.92 -22.06 4.15
N ILE A 348 -11.08 -22.09 5.46
CA ILE A 348 -12.26 -22.65 6.14
C ILE A 348 -13.05 -21.50 6.77
N ARG A 349 -14.38 -21.48 6.59
CA ARG A 349 -15.28 -20.48 7.18
C ARG A 349 -16.73 -20.95 7.15
N THR A 350 -17.62 -20.27 7.88
CA THR A 350 -19.05 -20.56 7.80
C THR A 350 -19.70 -19.92 6.57
N GLN A 351 -20.93 -20.33 6.23
CA GLN A 351 -21.71 -19.68 5.16
C GLN A 351 -21.91 -18.18 5.42
N GLN A 352 -22.26 -17.79 6.64
CA GLN A 352 -22.39 -16.38 7.02
C GLN A 352 -21.07 -15.61 6.88
N MET A 353 -19.94 -16.21 7.31
CA MET A 353 -18.61 -15.63 7.10
C MET A 353 -18.20 -15.59 5.62
N HIS A 354 -18.81 -16.42 4.76
CA HIS A 354 -18.64 -16.32 3.31
C HIS A 354 -19.36 -15.08 2.77
N GLU A 355 -20.62 -14.89 3.13
CA GLU A 355 -21.44 -13.74 2.72
C GLU A 355 -20.80 -12.43 3.17
N ASP A 356 -20.46 -12.30 4.46
CA ASP A 356 -19.73 -11.15 5.03
C ASP A 356 -18.45 -10.80 4.25
N ALA A 357 -17.74 -11.81 3.75
CA ALA A 357 -16.43 -11.65 3.12
C ALA A 357 -16.46 -11.41 1.60
N GLU A 358 -17.59 -11.64 0.93
CA GLU A 358 -17.75 -11.30 -0.49
C GLU A 358 -18.61 -10.03 -0.67
N LEU A 359 -19.61 -9.82 0.20
CA LEU A 359 -20.57 -8.71 0.17
C LEU A 359 -20.23 -7.57 1.15
N GLY A 360 -19.36 -7.81 2.14
CA GLY A 360 -18.85 -6.78 3.03
C GLY A 360 -19.93 -6.10 3.87
N VAL A 361 -19.97 -4.76 3.84
CA VAL A 361 -21.00 -3.96 4.54
C VAL A 361 -22.43 -4.34 4.11
N CYS A 362 -22.64 -4.78 2.86
CA CYS A 362 -23.98 -5.11 2.35
C CYS A 362 -24.61 -6.33 3.04
N ALA A 363 -23.80 -7.30 3.50
CA ALA A 363 -24.31 -8.50 4.19
C ALA A 363 -25.13 -8.18 5.46
N HIS A 364 -24.77 -7.10 6.16
CA HIS A 364 -25.47 -6.67 7.37
C HIS A 364 -26.78 -5.91 7.11
N TRP A 365 -27.02 -5.43 5.88
CA TRP A 365 -28.20 -4.63 5.55
C TRP A 365 -29.47 -5.51 5.47
N LEU A 366 -29.34 -6.69 4.87
CA LEU A 366 -30.44 -7.64 4.64
C LEU A 366 -31.19 -8.04 5.92
N TYR A 367 -30.49 -8.08 7.05
CA TYR A 367 -31.03 -8.58 8.32
C TYR A 367 -31.79 -7.52 9.16
N LYS A 368 -31.88 -6.26 8.70
CA LYS A 368 -32.42 -5.14 9.49
C LYS A 368 -33.62 -4.42 8.89
N GLY A 369 -34.16 -4.87 7.75
CA GLY A 369 -35.37 -4.28 7.12
C GLY A 369 -36.62 -4.23 8.02
N THR A 370 -36.65 -5.02 9.10
CA THR A 370 -37.79 -5.14 10.02
C THR A 370 -37.64 -4.41 11.37
N ASP A 371 -36.48 -3.85 11.73
CA ASP A 371 -36.26 -3.32 13.10
C ASP A 371 -35.56 -1.95 13.13
N THR A 372 -36.35 -0.89 13.00
CA THR A 372 -35.91 0.51 12.84
C THR A 372 -35.37 1.19 14.11
N LYS A 373 -35.17 0.45 15.22
CA LYS A 373 -34.82 1.04 16.54
C LYS A 373 -33.44 0.68 17.09
N ALA A 374 -32.71 -0.25 16.47
CA ALA A 374 -31.35 -0.64 16.90
C ALA A 374 -30.27 -0.02 15.98
N LYS A 375 -29.96 1.27 16.20
CA LYS A 375 -28.75 1.91 15.67
C LYS A 375 -27.53 1.32 16.40
N ASP A 376 -26.92 0.29 15.80
CA ASP A 376 -25.87 -0.49 16.46
C ASP A 376 -24.44 -0.18 16.03
N GLN A 377 -23.57 -0.34 17.02
CA GLN A 377 -22.18 0.11 17.07
C GLN A 377 -21.30 -0.45 15.95
N GLY A 378 -21.58 -1.61 15.36
CA GLY A 378 -20.73 -2.20 14.31
C GLY A 378 -20.75 -1.43 12.98
N TYR A 379 -21.88 -0.81 12.62
CA TYR A 379 -21.99 0.07 11.45
C TYR A 379 -21.33 1.42 11.75
N GLU A 380 -21.59 1.96 12.94
CA GLU A 380 -21.00 3.22 13.39
C GLU A 380 -19.49 3.12 13.66
N GLN A 381 -18.93 1.96 14.00
CA GLN A 381 -17.49 1.72 14.08
C GLN A 381 -16.82 1.73 12.69
N LYS A 382 -17.44 1.07 11.69
CA LYS A 382 -16.94 1.09 10.30
C LYS A 382 -17.01 2.51 9.70
N ILE A 383 -18.02 3.31 10.05
CA ILE A 383 -18.12 4.73 9.67
C ILE A 383 -17.22 5.64 10.52
N SER A 384 -17.07 5.38 11.83
CA SER A 384 -16.15 6.10 12.70
C SER A 384 -14.72 5.96 12.20
N TRP A 385 -14.34 4.82 11.65
CA TRP A 385 -13.04 4.68 11.00
C TRP A 385 -12.89 5.55 9.73
N LEU A 386 -13.96 5.74 8.92
CA LEU A 386 -13.95 6.74 7.83
C LEU A 386 -13.83 8.18 8.38
N ARG A 387 -14.49 8.49 9.52
CA ARG A 387 -14.33 9.77 10.24
C ARG A 387 -12.88 9.95 10.74
N ASN A 388 -12.27 8.93 11.34
CA ASN A 388 -10.89 8.97 11.85
C ASN A 388 -9.86 9.28 10.74
N VAL A 389 -10.09 8.81 9.51
CA VAL A 389 -9.25 9.13 8.33
C VAL A 389 -9.41 10.59 7.87
N LEU A 390 -10.55 11.22 8.17
CA LEU A 390 -10.82 12.64 7.92
C LEU A 390 -10.35 13.55 9.06
N GLU A 391 -10.56 13.16 10.32
CA GLU A 391 -10.01 13.84 11.51
C GLU A 391 -8.47 13.91 11.48
N TRP A 392 -7.82 12.86 10.93
CA TRP A 392 -6.39 12.86 10.58
C TRP A 392 -5.97 14.04 9.69
N HIS A 393 -6.89 14.62 8.91
CA HIS A 393 -6.66 15.76 8.02
C HIS A 393 -7.28 17.07 8.54
N GLU A 394 -8.31 17.03 9.39
CA GLU A 394 -8.87 18.24 10.02
C GLU A 394 -7.94 18.82 11.09
N GLU A 395 -7.21 17.98 11.84
CA GLU A 395 -6.28 18.46 12.86
C GLU A 395 -4.95 19.00 12.32
N ILE A 396 -4.63 18.80 11.03
CA ILE A 396 -3.37 19.24 10.40
C ILE A 396 -3.61 20.50 9.57
N GLY A 397 -3.60 21.65 10.25
CA GLY A 397 -3.50 22.94 9.59
C GLY A 397 -2.10 23.18 9.01
N ASP A 398 -2.05 23.55 7.73
CA ASP A 398 -1.10 24.51 7.15
C ASP A 398 0.42 24.24 7.30
N LEU A 399 0.84 22.96 7.35
CA LEU A 399 2.26 22.58 7.41
C LEU A 399 2.68 21.58 6.30
N PRO A 400 3.07 22.08 5.11
CA PRO A 400 3.49 21.26 3.96
C PRO A 400 4.67 20.31 4.22
N GLN A 401 5.48 20.58 5.25
CA GLN A 401 6.74 19.87 5.52
C GLN A 401 6.56 18.46 6.12
N LEU A 402 5.39 18.16 6.72
CA LEU A 402 5.12 16.86 7.38
C LEU A 402 4.51 15.79 6.45
N MET A 403 3.95 16.19 5.30
CA MET A 403 3.33 15.28 4.32
C MET A 403 4.29 14.24 3.72
N GLY A 404 5.60 14.52 3.73
CA GLY A 404 6.63 13.57 3.26
C GLY A 404 6.87 12.42 4.23
N GLU A 405 6.89 12.72 5.54
CA GLU A 405 7.06 11.71 6.61
C GLU A 405 5.78 10.86 6.75
N LEU A 406 4.57 11.45 6.61
CA LEU A 406 3.28 10.74 6.72
C LEU A 406 3.05 9.59 5.71
N ARG A 407 3.75 9.57 4.56
CA ARG A 407 3.64 8.45 3.60
C ARG A 407 4.37 7.19 4.08
N ALA A 408 5.29 7.31 5.02
CA ALA A 408 5.98 6.16 5.63
C ALA A 408 5.12 5.48 6.71
N ASP A 409 4.16 6.18 7.32
CA ASP A 409 3.21 5.63 8.30
C ASP A 409 2.11 4.74 7.67
N ILE A 410 2.13 4.52 6.34
CA ILE A 410 1.19 3.64 5.61
C ILE A 410 1.74 2.20 5.54
N ASP A 411 2.31 1.70 6.64
CA ASP A 411 2.73 0.31 6.77
C ASP A 411 1.56 -0.55 7.34
N PRO A 412 1.29 -1.76 6.82
CA PRO A 412 0.14 -2.55 7.23
C PRO A 412 0.30 -3.24 8.59
N ASP A 413 1.50 -3.22 9.17
CA ASP A 413 1.86 -3.93 10.40
C ASP A 413 1.60 -3.05 11.63
N ARG A 414 0.33 -2.84 11.96
CA ARG A 414 -0.11 -2.02 13.11
C ARG A 414 -0.03 -2.81 14.42
N ILE A 415 0.26 -2.14 15.53
CA ILE A 415 0.23 -2.72 16.87
C ILE A 415 -1.08 -2.33 17.59
N TYR A 416 -1.60 -3.27 18.39
CA TYR A 416 -2.81 -3.08 19.18
C TYR A 416 -2.46 -3.19 20.66
N VAL A 417 -2.78 -2.16 21.44
CA VAL A 417 -2.46 -2.05 22.87
C VAL A 417 -3.72 -1.77 23.68
N PHE A 418 -3.77 -2.26 24.91
CA PHE A 418 -4.95 -2.15 25.77
C PHE A 418 -4.82 -1.00 26.77
N THR A 419 -5.90 -0.25 26.99
CA THR A 419 -6.02 0.63 28.16
C THR A 419 -6.26 -0.19 29.44
N PRO A 420 -6.14 0.40 30.65
CA PRO A 420 -6.46 -0.29 31.90
C PRO A 420 -7.92 -0.74 31.99
N GLU A 421 -8.81 -0.09 31.24
CA GLU A 421 -10.25 -0.33 31.16
C GLU A 421 -10.63 -1.37 30.08
N GLY A 422 -9.63 -1.90 29.33
CA GLY A 422 -9.83 -2.92 28.30
C GLY A 422 -10.16 -2.38 26.90
N HIS A 423 -10.10 -1.07 26.69
CA HIS A 423 -10.25 -0.49 25.35
C HIS A 423 -9.00 -0.77 24.49
N VAL A 424 -9.21 -1.15 23.23
CA VAL A 424 -8.11 -1.40 22.27
C VAL A 424 -7.76 -0.09 21.57
N VAL A 425 -6.48 0.26 21.53
CA VAL A 425 -5.94 1.44 20.83
C VAL A 425 -4.95 0.98 19.75
N ASP A 426 -5.10 1.56 18.57
CA ASP A 426 -4.32 1.28 17.37
C ASP A 426 -3.14 2.26 17.21
N LEU A 427 -1.92 1.72 17.10
CA LEU A 427 -0.68 2.51 16.94
C LEU A 427 0.19 1.96 15.79
N PRO A 428 1.07 2.80 15.20
CA PRO A 428 2.05 2.32 14.23
C PRO A 428 3.14 1.47 14.91
N PRO A 429 3.85 0.62 14.15
CA PRO A 429 4.94 -0.18 14.69
C PRO A 429 6.04 0.73 15.25
N LYS A 430 6.63 0.33 16.39
CA LYS A 430 7.60 1.11 17.18
C LYS A 430 7.02 2.36 17.88
N ALA A 431 5.71 2.50 18.05
CA ALA A 431 5.18 3.56 18.91
C ALA A 431 5.63 3.40 20.38
N THR A 432 5.76 4.52 21.09
CA THR A 432 6.14 4.57 22.51
C THR A 432 4.94 4.79 23.44
N PRO A 433 5.10 4.65 24.77
CA PRO A 433 4.10 5.12 25.73
C PRO A 433 3.75 6.61 25.61
N VAL A 434 4.66 7.46 25.10
CA VAL A 434 4.38 8.89 24.85
C VAL A 434 3.43 9.02 23.65
N ASP A 435 3.70 8.31 22.55
CA ASP A 435 2.80 8.25 21.39
C ASP A 435 1.40 7.77 21.79
N PHE A 436 1.31 6.74 22.64
CA PHE A 436 0.05 6.26 23.22
C PHE A 436 -0.67 7.34 24.04
N ALA A 437 0.04 8.07 24.92
CA ALA A 437 -0.56 9.12 25.74
C ALA A 437 -1.20 10.23 24.89
N TYR A 438 -0.53 10.68 23.82
CA TYR A 438 -1.06 11.67 22.87
C TYR A 438 -2.16 11.14 21.94
N LYS A 439 -2.20 9.82 21.69
CA LYS A 439 -3.29 9.15 20.98
C LYS A 439 -4.56 9.06 21.84
N VAL A 440 -4.44 8.84 23.15
CA VAL A 440 -5.56 8.83 24.10
C VAL A 440 -6.12 10.23 24.31
N HIS A 441 -5.30 11.21 24.75
CA HIS A 441 -5.73 12.59 24.88
C HIS A 441 -4.53 13.56 24.93
N THR A 442 -4.66 14.75 24.33
CA THR A 442 -3.58 15.76 24.31
C THR A 442 -3.13 16.18 25.72
N GLU A 443 -4.07 16.39 26.64
CA GLU A 443 -3.72 16.69 28.04
C GLU A 443 -3.05 15.53 28.78
N VAL A 444 -3.38 14.28 28.45
CA VAL A 444 -2.74 13.10 29.05
C VAL A 444 -1.30 12.99 28.55
N GLY A 445 -1.05 13.29 27.27
CA GLY A 445 0.28 13.51 26.72
C GLY A 445 1.06 14.63 27.42
N HIS A 446 0.47 15.83 27.54
CA HIS A 446 1.13 16.98 28.19
C HIS A 446 1.49 16.72 29.66
N LYS A 447 0.63 16.00 30.40
CA LYS A 447 0.81 15.68 31.83
C LYS A 447 1.55 14.36 32.04
N CYS A 448 2.06 13.70 31.00
CA CYS A 448 2.74 12.41 31.09
C CYS A 448 4.08 12.55 31.83
N ARG A 449 4.27 11.79 32.91
CA ARG A 449 5.54 11.72 33.66
C ARG A 449 6.22 10.35 33.55
N GLY A 450 5.45 9.30 33.29
CA GLY A 450 5.94 7.93 33.17
C GLY A 450 4.84 6.99 32.68
N ALA A 451 5.21 5.74 32.43
CA ALA A 451 4.27 4.72 32.00
C ALA A 451 4.53 3.40 32.73
N LYS A 452 3.47 2.60 32.88
CA LYS A 452 3.57 1.18 33.19
C LYS A 452 3.05 0.37 32.01
N VAL A 453 3.68 -0.77 31.77
CA VAL A 453 3.23 -1.79 30.83
C VAL A 453 3.05 -3.09 31.60
N ASN A 454 1.89 -3.73 31.49
CA ASN A 454 1.52 -4.94 32.22
C ASN A 454 1.80 -4.84 33.74
N GLY A 455 1.50 -3.67 34.32
CA GLY A 455 1.71 -3.35 35.74
C GLY A 455 3.16 -3.01 36.16
N ARG A 456 4.15 -3.10 35.26
CA ARG A 456 5.56 -2.76 35.53
C ARG A 456 5.93 -1.40 34.96
N ILE A 457 6.66 -0.58 35.72
CA ILE A 457 7.15 0.72 35.23
C ILE A 457 8.16 0.50 34.09
N VAL A 458 7.99 1.20 32.98
CA VAL A 458 8.88 1.17 31.81
C VAL A 458 9.42 2.57 31.51
N PRO A 459 10.60 2.70 30.86
CA PRO A 459 11.06 3.99 30.35
C PRO A 459 10.12 4.49 29.23
N LEU A 460 10.03 5.82 29.07
CA LEU A 460 9.22 6.44 28.01
C LEU A 460 9.72 6.15 26.58
N THR A 461 10.95 5.66 26.43
CA THR A 461 11.55 5.18 25.17
C THR A 461 11.29 3.70 24.88
N TYR A 462 10.52 3.00 25.73
CA TYR A 462 10.13 1.62 25.49
C TYR A 462 9.28 1.50 24.22
N LEU A 463 9.56 0.50 23.39
CA LEU A 463 8.77 0.24 22.18
C LEU A 463 7.63 -0.72 22.53
N LEU A 464 6.40 -0.30 22.26
CA LEU A 464 5.19 -1.06 22.58
C LEU A 464 5.02 -2.28 21.66
N ALA A 465 4.56 -3.39 22.23
CA ALA A 465 4.21 -4.60 21.50
C ALA A 465 2.69 -4.86 21.49
N THR A 466 2.23 -5.60 20.48
CA THR A 466 0.82 -6.00 20.36
C THR A 466 0.40 -6.88 21.53
N GLY A 467 -0.73 -6.55 22.15
CA GLY A 467 -1.32 -7.29 23.26
C GLY A 467 -0.95 -6.77 24.66
N GLU A 468 -0.12 -5.72 24.75
CA GLU A 468 0.29 -5.15 26.03
C GLU A 468 -0.73 -4.16 26.61
N GLN A 469 -0.90 -4.16 27.93
CA GLN A 469 -1.76 -3.24 28.68
C GLN A 469 -0.94 -2.05 29.21
N ILE A 470 -1.34 -0.82 28.89
CA ILE A 470 -0.58 0.41 29.18
C ILE A 470 -1.34 1.30 30.17
N GLU A 471 -0.67 1.73 31.24
CA GLU A 471 -1.16 2.71 32.21
C GLU A 471 -0.23 3.94 32.19
N ILE A 472 -0.75 5.11 31.80
CA ILE A 472 0.03 6.36 31.78
C ILE A 472 -0.07 7.08 33.14
N LEU A 473 1.08 7.34 33.74
CA LEU A 473 1.20 8.06 35.00
C LEU A 473 1.25 9.56 34.72
N THR A 474 0.12 10.23 34.97
CA THR A 474 0.01 11.69 34.82
C THR A 474 0.30 12.43 36.13
N HIS A 475 0.73 13.69 36.04
CA HIS A 475 0.93 14.55 37.20
C HIS A 475 0.53 16.00 36.89
N PRO A 476 -0.13 16.75 37.82
CA PRO A 476 -0.63 18.10 37.53
C PRO A 476 0.45 19.10 37.08
N ASN A 477 1.65 18.99 37.67
CA ASN A 477 2.80 19.86 37.34
C ASN A 477 3.74 19.24 36.27
N ALA A 478 3.35 18.14 35.62
CA ALA A 478 4.13 17.61 34.49
C ALA A 478 3.83 18.41 33.22
N HIS A 479 4.86 18.59 32.41
CA HIS A 479 4.83 19.25 31.12
C HIS A 479 5.74 18.47 30.15
N PRO A 480 5.50 18.54 28.83
CA PRO A 480 6.37 17.88 27.86
C PRO A 480 7.79 18.47 27.93
N SER A 481 8.80 17.62 27.67
CA SER A 481 10.19 18.09 27.54
C SER A 481 10.55 18.33 26.08
N ARG A 482 11.45 19.30 25.84
CA ARG A 482 11.94 19.60 24.48
C ARG A 482 12.74 18.43 23.89
N ASP A 483 13.34 17.59 24.73
CA ASP A 483 14.04 16.37 24.33
C ASP A 483 13.15 15.36 23.58
N TRP A 484 11.83 15.38 23.80
CA TRP A 484 10.90 14.51 23.06
C TRP A 484 10.80 14.86 21.57
N LEU A 485 11.21 16.07 21.16
CA LEU A 485 11.27 16.49 19.75
C LEU A 485 12.55 16.01 19.04
N ASN A 486 13.57 15.58 19.80
CA ASN A 486 14.81 15.06 19.24
C ASN A 486 14.60 13.65 18.69
N ALA A 487 14.62 13.50 17.37
CA ALA A 487 14.36 12.23 16.69
C ALA A 487 15.32 11.09 17.11
N GLU A 488 16.55 11.41 17.50
CA GLU A 488 17.54 10.43 17.97
C GLU A 488 17.28 9.94 19.40
N ALA A 489 16.50 10.67 20.20
CA ALA A 489 16.23 10.33 21.59
C ALA A 489 15.18 9.20 21.76
N GLY A 490 14.47 8.83 20.68
CA GLY A 490 13.59 7.66 20.67
C GLY A 490 12.34 7.77 21.56
N TYR A 491 11.93 8.98 21.95
CA TYR A 491 10.73 9.20 22.75
C TYR A 491 9.43 9.20 21.93
N ILE A 492 9.50 9.62 20.66
CA ILE A 492 8.33 9.86 19.81
C ILE A 492 8.62 9.37 18.41
N HIS A 493 7.75 8.50 17.91
CA HIS A 493 7.79 8.06 16.53
C HIS A 493 6.59 8.56 15.71
N THR A 494 5.48 8.99 16.34
CA THR A 494 4.32 9.48 15.60
C THR A 494 4.39 10.97 15.25
N ALA A 495 4.01 11.31 14.01
CA ALA A 495 3.86 12.69 13.58
C ALA A 495 2.80 13.46 14.41
N ARG A 496 1.74 12.79 14.87
CA ARG A 496 0.65 13.38 15.69
C ARG A 496 1.18 13.89 17.04
N ALA A 497 1.90 13.08 17.80
CA ALA A 497 2.43 13.49 19.10
C ALA A 497 3.41 14.65 18.97
N LYS A 498 4.34 14.55 18.01
CA LYS A 498 5.30 15.62 17.66
C LYS A 498 4.60 16.95 17.34
N ALA A 499 3.55 16.94 16.51
CA ALA A 499 2.80 18.15 16.15
C ALA A 499 2.10 18.78 17.37
N LYS A 500 1.49 17.97 18.26
CA LYS A 500 0.83 18.49 19.47
C LYS A 500 1.83 19.11 20.45
N ILE A 501 3.04 18.57 20.57
CA ILE A 501 4.11 19.12 21.42
C ILE A 501 4.64 20.45 20.86
N VAL A 502 4.94 20.52 19.56
CA VAL A 502 5.34 21.79 18.91
C VAL A 502 4.25 22.85 19.09
N HIS A 503 2.98 22.48 18.92
CA HIS A 503 1.85 23.38 19.16
C HIS A 503 1.80 23.86 20.62
N TRP A 504 2.01 22.98 21.60
CA TRP A 504 2.06 23.34 23.02
C TRP A 504 3.19 24.34 23.34
N PHE A 505 4.40 24.13 22.80
CA PHE A 505 5.51 25.08 22.95
C PHE A 505 5.22 26.42 22.28
N LYS A 506 4.50 26.44 21.14
CA LYS A 506 4.05 27.69 20.48
C LYS A 506 3.01 28.47 21.26
N LEU A 507 2.23 27.83 22.15
CA LEU A 507 1.32 28.51 23.08
C LEU A 507 2.02 29.03 24.35
N GLN A 508 3.29 28.71 24.59
CA GLN A 508 4.05 29.27 25.72
C GLN A 508 4.51 30.70 25.44
N ASP A 509 4.77 31.45 26.52
CA ASP A 509 5.33 32.80 26.44
C ASP A 509 6.62 32.82 25.60
N ARG A 510 6.65 33.72 24.60
CA ARG A 510 7.78 33.88 23.67
C ARG A 510 9.11 34.08 24.41
N ASP A 511 9.10 34.83 25.50
CA ASP A 511 10.29 35.14 26.28
C ASP A 511 10.92 33.89 26.94
N LYS A 512 10.08 32.92 27.36
CA LYS A 512 10.54 31.62 27.88
C LYS A 512 11.15 30.76 26.77
N ASN A 513 10.53 30.76 25.58
CA ASN A 513 11.06 30.07 24.41
C ASN A 513 12.41 30.67 23.96
N ILE A 514 12.60 31.99 24.03
CA ILE A 514 13.87 32.65 23.72
C ILE A 514 14.95 32.24 24.73
N GLU A 515 14.68 32.31 26.04
CA GLU A 515 15.67 31.99 27.07
C GLU A 515 16.08 30.51 27.05
N GLU A 516 15.14 29.58 26.98
CA GLU A 516 15.48 28.15 26.87
C GLU A 516 16.12 27.78 25.52
N GLY A 517 15.65 28.37 24.41
CA GLY A 517 16.25 28.19 23.09
C GLY A 517 17.70 28.68 23.03
N ARG A 518 18.00 29.81 23.70
CA ARG A 518 19.35 30.33 23.88
C ARG A 518 20.24 29.37 24.66
N GLN A 519 19.77 28.83 25.78
CA GLN A 519 20.54 27.87 26.59
C GLN A 519 20.84 26.58 25.81
N LEU A 520 19.89 26.05 25.05
CA LEU A 520 20.08 24.87 24.20
C LEU A 520 21.11 25.11 23.09
N VAL A 521 21.01 26.25 22.38
CA VAL A 521 21.95 26.59 21.30
C VAL A 521 23.35 26.85 21.84
N LEU A 522 23.51 27.64 22.91
CA LEU A 522 24.83 27.91 23.50
C LEU A 522 25.51 26.63 24.01
N ARG A 523 24.75 25.71 24.61
CA ARG A 523 25.29 24.44 25.11
C ARG A 523 25.85 23.54 24.01
N GLU A 524 25.19 23.46 22.85
CA GLU A 524 25.69 22.68 21.72
C GLU A 524 26.80 23.40 20.94
N ILE A 525 26.84 24.74 20.95
CA ILE A 525 27.98 25.53 20.43
C ILE A 525 29.24 25.31 21.27
N ASP A 526 29.12 25.40 22.60
CA ASP A 526 30.19 25.17 23.58
C ASP A 526 30.72 23.72 23.48
N ARG A 527 29.81 22.74 23.38
CA ARG A 527 30.16 21.31 23.17
C ARG A 527 30.95 21.05 21.89
N LEU A 528 30.77 21.87 20.86
CA LEU A 528 31.41 21.71 19.54
C LEU A 528 32.57 22.70 19.32
N ASP A 529 32.93 23.50 20.33
CA ASP A 529 33.97 24.53 20.26
C ASP A 529 33.76 25.57 19.13
N LEU A 530 32.49 25.90 18.86
CA LEU A 530 32.07 26.83 17.78
C LEU A 530 31.84 28.27 18.28
N GLY A 531 32.49 28.66 19.39
CA GLY A 531 32.14 29.85 20.17
C GLY A 531 32.35 31.21 19.48
N ASP A 532 33.24 31.29 18.47
CA ASP A 532 33.69 32.55 17.86
C ASP A 532 32.91 32.95 16.58
N GLU A 533 32.01 32.11 16.05
CA GLU A 533 31.29 32.39 14.79
C GLU A 533 30.03 33.27 14.99
N PRO A 534 29.79 34.29 14.14
CA PRO A 534 28.68 35.23 14.31
C PRO A 534 27.30 34.60 14.02
N LEU A 535 26.58 34.26 15.09
CA LEU A 535 25.19 33.79 15.07
C LEU A 535 24.20 34.68 14.27
N HIS A 536 24.52 35.96 14.06
CA HIS A 536 23.71 36.87 13.26
C HIS A 536 23.61 36.44 11.78
N ASP A 537 24.71 35.95 11.20
CA ASP A 537 24.74 35.53 9.80
C ASP A 537 23.99 34.22 9.59
N VAL A 538 24.01 33.33 10.60
CA VAL A 538 23.19 32.10 10.62
C VAL A 538 21.70 32.45 10.67
N ALA A 539 21.31 33.42 11.50
CA ALA A 539 19.92 33.89 11.58
C ALA A 539 19.43 34.41 10.22
N LEU A 540 20.21 35.27 9.55
CA LEU A 540 19.89 35.80 8.23
C LEU A 540 19.76 34.70 7.16
N LYS A 541 20.68 33.72 7.15
CA LYS A 541 20.65 32.56 6.22
C LYS A 541 19.43 31.64 6.45
N LEU A 542 18.88 31.62 7.66
CA LEU A 542 17.67 30.88 8.02
C LEU A 542 16.39 31.73 7.91
N ASN A 543 16.47 32.90 7.24
CA ASN A 543 15.38 33.88 7.06
C ASN A 543 14.82 34.47 8.37
N MET A 544 15.59 34.47 9.45
CA MET A 544 15.23 35.10 10.72
C MET A 544 15.73 36.56 10.78
N ARG A 545 14.94 37.44 11.41
CA ARG A 545 15.23 38.89 11.46
C ARG A 545 16.23 39.26 12.56
N SER A 546 16.31 38.46 13.60
CA SER A 546 17.19 38.68 14.75
C SER A 546 17.70 37.35 15.32
N VAL A 547 18.73 37.42 16.17
CA VAL A 547 19.24 36.24 16.89
C VAL A 547 18.25 35.80 17.98
N GLU A 548 17.47 36.73 18.54
CA GLU A 548 16.38 36.42 19.47
C GLU A 548 15.24 35.64 18.77
N ASP A 549 14.91 35.99 17.53
CA ASP A 549 13.95 35.22 16.72
C ASP A 549 14.47 33.81 16.41
N LEU A 550 15.78 33.66 16.17
CA LEU A 550 16.41 32.35 15.98
C LEU A 550 16.30 31.50 17.26
N PHE A 551 16.61 32.07 18.44
CA PHE A 551 16.46 31.36 19.71
C PHE A 551 14.99 31.01 20.00
N GLY A 552 14.05 31.94 19.75
CA GLY A 552 12.62 31.68 19.88
C GLY A 552 12.12 30.56 18.95
N ALA A 553 12.59 30.52 17.70
CA ALA A 553 12.26 29.47 16.74
C ALA A 553 12.81 28.08 17.13
N VAL A 554 13.99 28.03 17.77
CA VAL A 554 14.52 26.78 18.36
C VAL A 554 13.70 26.38 19.59
N GLY A 555 13.41 27.32 20.50
CA GLY A 555 12.62 27.07 21.70
C GLY A 555 11.19 26.59 21.43
N ALA A 556 10.59 27.05 20.33
CA ALA A 556 9.30 26.60 19.82
C ALA A 556 9.34 25.29 19.01
N GLY A 557 10.53 24.81 18.62
CA GLY A 557 10.71 23.59 17.84
C GLY A 557 10.53 23.73 16.31
N ASP A 558 10.53 24.95 15.78
CA ASP A 558 10.44 25.21 14.32
C ASP A 558 11.76 24.95 13.59
N ILE A 559 12.90 25.22 14.23
CA ILE A 559 14.24 24.94 13.70
C ILE A 559 14.91 23.85 14.54
N ARG A 560 15.49 22.84 13.89
CA ARG A 560 16.28 21.80 14.58
C ARG A 560 17.68 22.33 14.87
N ILE A 561 18.21 22.10 16.08
CA ILE A 561 19.55 22.54 16.49
C ILE A 561 20.64 22.10 15.48
N GLY A 562 20.55 20.88 14.96
CA GLY A 562 21.46 20.37 13.93
C GLY A 562 21.51 21.18 12.62
N GLN A 563 20.44 21.93 12.28
CA GLN A 563 20.46 22.85 11.12
C GLN A 563 21.31 24.11 11.40
N ILE A 564 21.29 24.60 12.64
CA ILE A 564 22.13 25.73 13.09
C ILE A 564 23.59 25.28 13.13
N VAL A 565 23.87 24.13 13.76
CA VAL A 565 25.22 23.53 13.81
C VAL A 565 25.78 23.29 12.40
N HIS A 566 24.98 22.75 11.48
CA HIS A 566 25.43 22.53 10.10
C HIS A 566 25.74 23.83 9.33
N GLN A 567 25.06 24.94 9.65
CA GLN A 567 25.37 26.26 9.06
C GLN A 567 26.59 26.90 9.72
N LEU A 568 26.76 26.77 11.04
CA LEU A 568 27.96 27.21 11.77
C LEU A 568 29.21 26.47 11.28
N LEU A 569 29.17 25.15 11.17
CA LEU A 569 30.26 24.35 10.62
C LEU A 569 30.63 24.81 9.19
N LYS A 570 29.64 25.03 8.31
CA LYS A 570 29.89 25.59 6.98
C LYS A 570 30.50 27.00 6.98
N GLN A 571 30.33 27.78 8.03
CA GLN A 571 30.97 29.10 8.17
C GLN A 571 32.39 28.98 8.69
N ALA A 572 32.60 28.12 9.71
CA ALA A 572 33.93 27.76 10.18
C ALA A 572 34.78 27.15 9.05
N ASP A 573 34.23 26.25 8.23
CA ASP A 573 34.87 25.67 7.03
C ASP A 573 35.17 26.74 5.97
N ALA A 574 34.27 27.72 5.78
CA ALA A 574 34.48 28.82 4.82
C ALA A 574 35.54 29.82 5.29
N ASN A 575 35.68 30.05 6.59
CA ASN A 575 36.73 30.87 7.20
C ASN A 575 38.07 30.11 7.29
N SER A 576 38.06 28.79 7.39
CA SER A 576 39.25 27.93 7.50
C SER A 576 39.73 27.36 6.14
N GLN A 577 40.01 28.25 5.18
CA GLN A 577 40.64 27.93 3.88
C GLN A 577 42.07 27.33 3.95
N LEU A 578 42.45 26.69 5.06
CA LEU A 578 43.77 26.12 5.33
C LEU A 578 43.76 24.68 5.85
N GLN A 579 42.60 24.05 6.07
CA GLN A 579 42.54 22.60 6.28
C GLN A 579 42.35 21.88 4.95
N GLN A 580 43.32 20.99 4.67
CA GLN A 580 43.43 20.27 3.42
C GLN A 580 42.19 19.39 3.19
N GLU A 581 41.34 19.75 2.23
CA GLU A 581 40.46 18.78 1.60
C GLU A 581 41.34 17.67 1.01
N LEU A 582 41.45 16.54 1.72
CA LEU A 582 41.90 15.29 1.12
C LEU A 582 40.98 15.04 -0.07
N PRO A 583 41.50 15.03 -1.32
CA PRO A 583 40.62 14.86 -2.47
C PRO A 583 39.95 13.50 -2.34
N LEU A 584 38.63 13.50 -2.10
CA LEU A 584 37.82 12.31 -2.28
C LEU A 584 37.90 11.97 -3.76
N LEU A 585 38.85 11.11 -4.10
CA LEU A 585 39.16 10.67 -5.45
C LEU A 585 37.85 10.28 -6.12
N LYS A 586 37.42 11.11 -7.09
CA LYS A 586 36.36 10.72 -8.01
C LYS A 586 36.76 9.36 -8.54
N ARG A 587 35.92 8.34 -8.32
CA ARG A 587 36.10 7.04 -8.98
C ARG A 587 36.33 7.36 -10.47
N PRO A 588 37.44 6.90 -11.07
CA PRO A 588 37.63 7.09 -12.50
C PRO A 588 36.42 6.51 -13.22
N ASP A 589 35.89 7.24 -14.20
CA ASP A 589 34.92 6.67 -15.11
C ASP A 589 35.48 5.35 -15.64
N THR A 590 34.72 4.26 -15.51
CA THR A 590 35.02 3.01 -16.21
C THR A 590 34.65 3.15 -17.69
N GLY A 591 35.17 4.20 -18.33
CA GLY A 591 35.15 4.41 -19.76
C GLY A 591 36.25 3.57 -20.38
N ASN A 592 35.89 2.77 -21.39
CA ASN A 592 36.76 1.84 -22.10
C ASN A 592 38.09 2.47 -22.57
N SER A 593 39.13 2.42 -21.74
CA SER A 593 40.51 2.42 -22.20
C SER A 593 40.89 0.97 -22.50
N SER A 594 40.65 0.57 -23.74
CA SER A 594 41.34 -0.57 -24.33
C SER A 594 42.84 -0.27 -24.36
N VAL A 595 43.55 -0.66 -23.30
CA VAL A 595 44.99 -0.78 -23.33
C VAL A 595 45.30 -1.86 -24.37
N GLU A 596 45.97 -1.48 -25.46
CA GLU A 596 46.36 -2.43 -26.49
C GLU A 596 47.30 -3.50 -25.87
N PRO A 597 47.20 -4.77 -26.29
CA PRO A 597 47.89 -5.87 -25.56
C PRO A 597 49.43 -5.84 -25.64
N ASP A 598 50.00 -4.99 -26.48
CA ASP A 598 51.40 -5.07 -26.93
C ASP A 598 52.41 -4.29 -26.07
N ASP A 599 51.97 -3.48 -25.11
CA ASP A 599 52.84 -2.53 -24.38
C ASP A 599 53.62 -3.14 -23.19
N ILE A 600 53.53 -4.47 -22.97
CA ILE A 600 54.29 -5.19 -21.92
C ILE A 600 54.91 -6.48 -22.49
N ILE A 601 56.19 -6.38 -22.87
CA ILE A 601 56.99 -7.52 -23.32
C ILE A 601 57.61 -8.22 -22.10
N ILE A 602 57.31 -9.51 -21.96
CA ILE A 602 57.81 -10.36 -20.87
C ILE A 602 58.75 -11.41 -21.46
N GLU A 603 60.04 -11.30 -21.15
CA GLU A 603 61.06 -12.25 -21.61
C GLU A 603 60.99 -13.55 -20.79
N GLY A 604 61.26 -14.70 -21.43
CA GLY A 604 61.18 -16.04 -20.80
C GLY A 604 59.89 -16.80 -21.09
N VAL A 605 58.85 -16.11 -21.57
CA VAL A 605 57.66 -16.68 -22.22
C VAL A 605 57.58 -16.13 -23.64
N GLY A 606 57.33 -16.99 -24.64
CA GLY A 606 57.23 -16.57 -26.05
C GLY A 606 55.90 -15.86 -26.36
N ASN A 607 55.34 -16.07 -27.55
CA ASN A 607 53.99 -15.59 -27.92
C ASN A 607 52.85 -16.35 -27.18
N LEU A 608 53.02 -16.64 -25.89
CA LEU A 608 52.01 -17.18 -25.01
C LEU A 608 51.22 -16.02 -24.40
N MET A 609 49.90 -16.20 -24.25
CA MET A 609 49.05 -15.21 -23.59
C MET A 609 49.52 -15.01 -22.13
N THR A 610 49.97 -13.80 -21.80
CA THR A 610 50.39 -13.39 -20.46
C THR A 610 49.31 -12.55 -19.78
N THR A 611 49.07 -12.78 -18.49
CA THR A 611 48.12 -12.01 -17.68
C THR A 611 48.75 -11.63 -16.34
N MET A 612 48.51 -10.40 -15.85
CA MET A 612 49.02 -9.98 -14.54
C MET A 612 48.14 -10.52 -13.40
N ALA A 613 48.77 -11.04 -12.34
CA ALA A 613 48.05 -11.61 -11.21
C ALA A 613 47.48 -10.54 -10.26
N GLN A 614 46.15 -10.52 -10.10
CA GLN A 614 45.43 -9.60 -9.21
C GLN A 614 45.71 -9.77 -7.71
N CYS A 615 46.49 -10.77 -7.29
CA CYS A 615 46.87 -10.93 -5.88
C CYS A 615 48.11 -10.13 -5.48
N CYS A 616 48.97 -9.74 -6.43
CA CYS A 616 50.22 -9.04 -6.14
C CYS A 616 50.55 -7.89 -7.10
N HIS A 617 49.75 -7.69 -8.16
CA HIS A 617 49.84 -6.55 -9.09
C HIS A 617 51.29 -6.17 -9.47
N PRO A 618 52.06 -7.09 -10.09
CA PRO A 618 53.48 -6.84 -10.38
C PRO A 618 53.64 -5.65 -11.34
N VAL A 619 54.54 -4.74 -11.00
CA VAL A 619 54.86 -3.54 -11.79
C VAL A 619 56.25 -3.61 -12.40
N PRO A 620 56.52 -2.94 -13.55
CA PRO A 620 57.84 -2.92 -14.17
C PRO A 620 58.92 -2.43 -13.19
N GLY A 621 59.84 -3.34 -12.84
CA GLY A 621 60.89 -3.11 -11.83
C GLY A 621 60.83 -4.08 -10.65
N ASP A 622 59.69 -4.73 -10.38
CA ASP A 622 59.60 -5.84 -9.44
C ASP A 622 60.22 -7.12 -10.02
N ASP A 623 60.90 -7.93 -9.20
CA ASP A 623 61.35 -9.27 -9.60
C ASP A 623 60.14 -10.20 -9.83
N ILE A 624 59.88 -10.61 -11.07
CA ILE A 624 58.69 -11.39 -11.45
C ILE A 624 58.97 -12.88 -11.73
N ARG A 625 57.92 -13.69 -11.63
CA ARG A 625 57.88 -15.12 -12.00
C ARG A 625 56.53 -15.45 -12.64
N GLY A 626 56.55 -16.33 -13.64
CA GLY A 626 55.37 -16.80 -14.34
C GLY A 626 54.84 -18.09 -13.72
N TYR A 627 53.52 -18.27 -13.72
CA TYR A 627 52.86 -19.51 -13.37
C TYR A 627 51.92 -19.93 -14.51
N VAL A 628 52.12 -21.14 -15.05
CA VAL A 628 51.30 -21.67 -16.14
C VAL A 628 49.92 -22.08 -15.60
N THR A 629 48.89 -21.30 -15.93
CA THR A 629 47.50 -21.58 -15.53
C THR A 629 46.81 -22.52 -16.52
N VAL A 630 45.81 -23.26 -16.04
CA VAL A 630 44.98 -24.10 -16.91
C VAL A 630 43.98 -23.21 -17.67
N GLY A 631 44.27 -22.94 -18.95
CA GLY A 631 43.35 -22.30 -19.89
C GLY A 631 43.39 -20.76 -19.95
N ARG A 632 44.20 -20.06 -19.14
CA ARG A 632 44.36 -18.59 -19.20
C ARG A 632 45.79 -18.13 -19.49
N GLY A 633 46.62 -19.03 -20.01
CA GLY A 633 48.02 -18.76 -20.32
C GLY A 633 48.88 -18.62 -19.05
N VAL A 634 49.88 -17.74 -19.09
CA VAL A 634 50.82 -17.55 -17.99
C VAL A 634 50.38 -16.38 -17.12
N ALA A 635 50.10 -16.64 -15.84
CA ALA A 635 49.86 -15.62 -14.84
C ALA A 635 51.21 -15.13 -14.29
N VAL A 636 51.45 -13.83 -14.33
CA VAL A 636 52.69 -13.20 -13.87
C VAL A 636 52.48 -12.69 -12.46
N HIS A 637 53.35 -13.11 -11.56
CA HIS A 637 53.36 -12.76 -10.15
C HIS A 637 54.69 -12.10 -9.79
N ARG A 638 54.73 -11.32 -8.70
CA ARG A 638 55.98 -11.01 -8.03
C ARG A 638 56.60 -12.28 -7.44
N SER A 639 57.93 -12.35 -7.39
CA SER A 639 58.70 -13.49 -6.88
C SER A 639 58.48 -13.76 -5.39
N ASP A 640 58.05 -12.75 -4.63
CA ASP A 640 57.75 -12.78 -3.19
C ASP A 640 56.26 -13.03 -2.87
N CYS A 641 55.41 -13.20 -3.87
CA CYS A 641 53.97 -13.37 -3.67
C CYS A 641 53.65 -14.70 -2.95
N GLU A 642 52.99 -14.64 -1.79
CA GLU A 642 52.60 -15.82 -0.99
C GLU A 642 51.82 -16.86 -1.80
N ASN A 643 50.88 -16.43 -2.65
CA ASN A 643 50.13 -17.33 -3.54
C ASN A 643 51.03 -18.03 -4.56
N LEU A 644 52.04 -17.33 -5.11
CA LEU A 644 53.02 -17.96 -6.01
C LEU A 644 53.90 -18.95 -5.23
N LEU A 645 54.37 -18.58 -4.04
CA LEU A 645 55.20 -19.45 -3.19
C LEU A 645 54.44 -20.74 -2.82
N HIS A 646 53.15 -20.63 -2.48
CA HIS A 646 52.29 -21.80 -2.25
C HIS A 646 52.13 -22.65 -3.51
N LEU A 647 51.83 -22.05 -4.66
CA LEU A 647 51.73 -22.76 -5.94
C LEU A 647 53.06 -23.41 -6.37
N ALA A 648 54.20 -22.80 -6.06
CA ALA A 648 55.53 -23.34 -6.34
C ALA A 648 55.86 -24.57 -5.48
N VAL A 649 55.29 -24.69 -4.27
CA VAL A 649 55.39 -25.89 -3.43
C VAL A 649 54.53 -27.03 -3.99
N VAL A 650 53.32 -26.73 -4.48
CA VAL A 650 52.36 -27.75 -4.97
C VAL A 650 52.71 -28.24 -6.38
N GLU A 651 52.98 -27.33 -7.33
CA GLU A 651 53.27 -27.65 -8.74
C GLU A 651 54.53 -26.91 -9.26
N PRO A 652 55.74 -27.20 -8.75
CA PRO A 652 56.97 -26.48 -9.11
C PRO A 652 57.28 -26.48 -10.62
N ARG A 653 56.83 -27.51 -11.36
CA ARG A 653 57.02 -27.63 -12.82
C ARG A 653 56.22 -26.61 -13.64
N ARG A 654 55.27 -25.88 -13.04
CA ARG A 654 54.48 -24.83 -13.69
C ARG A 654 55.01 -23.42 -13.43
N VAL A 655 56.05 -23.28 -12.61
CA VAL A 655 56.72 -22.01 -12.36
C VAL A 655 57.78 -21.79 -13.44
N LEU A 656 57.71 -20.64 -14.12
CA LEU A 656 58.65 -20.19 -15.14
C LEU A 656 59.41 -18.96 -14.63
N GLN A 657 60.71 -18.89 -14.92
CA GLN A 657 61.45 -17.63 -14.79
C GLN A 657 61.07 -16.73 -15.96
N VAL A 658 60.68 -15.49 -15.64
CA VAL A 658 60.31 -14.46 -16.60
C VAL A 658 60.89 -13.13 -16.14
N ASN A 659 61.22 -12.24 -17.08
CA ASN A 659 61.80 -10.92 -16.80
C ASN A 659 61.04 -9.84 -17.59
N TRP A 660 61.15 -8.59 -17.15
CA TRP A 660 60.68 -7.44 -17.92
C TRP A 660 61.63 -7.14 -19.08
N GLY A 661 61.10 -6.98 -20.29
CA GLY A 661 61.87 -6.45 -21.43
C GLY A 661 62.15 -4.95 -21.32
N GLN A 662 62.93 -4.41 -22.26
CA GLN A 662 63.23 -2.97 -22.40
C GLN A 662 62.67 -2.46 -23.74
N ARG A 663 62.16 -1.23 -23.91
CA ARG A 663 62.10 0.05 -23.13
C ARG A 663 61.03 0.95 -23.82
N PRO A 664 60.67 2.19 -23.38
CA PRO A 664 61.14 3.00 -22.25
C PRO A 664 60.05 3.70 -21.39
N GLY A 665 60.40 4.03 -20.14
CA GLY A 665 60.11 5.35 -19.53
C GLY A 665 58.67 5.89 -19.45
N LYS A 666 57.81 5.29 -18.61
CA LYS A 666 56.74 6.03 -17.92
C LYS A 666 56.94 5.89 -16.41
N LEU A 667 57.03 7.03 -15.71
CA LEU A 667 56.94 7.07 -14.25
C LEU A 667 55.46 6.98 -13.88
N TYR A 668 55.10 6.02 -13.04
CA TYR A 668 53.77 5.92 -12.46
C TYR A 668 53.72 6.74 -11.16
N PRO A 669 52.62 7.46 -10.88
CA PRO A 669 52.45 8.09 -9.57
C PRO A 669 52.28 7.01 -8.50
N VAL A 670 53.02 7.16 -7.40
CA VAL A 670 52.86 6.39 -6.16
C VAL A 670 52.00 7.21 -5.20
#